data_AF-A0AAA9Z9Y7-F1
#
_entry.id   AF-A0AAA9Z9Y7-F1
#
_cell.length_a   1.000
_cell.length_b   1.000
_cell.length_c   1.000
_cell.angle_alpha   90.00
_cell.angle_beta   90.00
_cell.angle_gamma   90.00
#
_symmetry.space_group_name_H-M   'P 1'
#
loop_
_entity.id
_entity.type
_entity.pdbx_description
1 polymer ?
#
loop_
_entity_poly.entity_id
_entity_poly.type
_entity_poly.pdbx_seq_one_letter_code
_entity_poly.pdbx_strand_id
1 'polypeptide(L)'
;MAPKCLGIALLLVQIFIRSSFQQSSATDDSYVVGVVEFRMELLNMPIDTRTAMNLEAYKELMRSDEAKLTDIVVFPELTLNTLMDPVPVPNPEGNTIPCIPDSPELLSQLSCLAIETGKYIVINLSESFECDSLPDNDPRPCDPTAVHRYNTNVVFDRNGTLITRYRKTHLFREPGTSVTYEPEIVTFDTDFGVRFGVVTCFDLLFAEPTLELVKLGVKDFVFPAYWVSEPPFLTSVQIFESWAYGNDVNLIASGTNYAPAGSTGTGVFNGRNGAVFSFFTGKETRKIFPVRVPKLPRSNSPTTTPPKKDCKTVSGRSGGKLLDEVNMGTDIPERFTTALIKPDQVSKVFNRTVCDGDFCCDFHIDFETRGERPVSHLYRLTAFDGVRTFKGYAEAHVSICAIITCLNENLASCGLPNYESTKYLKFNEISISGDFIANGTLVMPSSLDNKFHSLDAKYYQFYSTVDYPNDRQHVQLTLSSSVSNLQTFGIYAFNHKDFDYFIPDAPPPQEDSTTTIRPASDDSYVVGVVEFRPEPKDMDIATRTSIHLEAYKELIRSNEAKLTDIVVFPELTLNSPNDPVPVPDPKDAITPCIPNGTELLSQLSCLAIETGKYMVINLSESFECDSLPANDPRPCDPNATNRYNTNVVFDRNGTVIARYRKTHLFQEPGTSVTFEPEIITFDTDFGVRFGVVTCFDLLFAEPTLQLVKMGVTDFVFPAYWESEPPFLTAVQIFESWAYGNDVNLMAAGTNYNPSGSTGTGVFTGRNGAVFSFYTGEATRKIFPVRVPKLRSNDASTSTPIENNSGTVSGRFGGDSLPQVRMGTDFPGRFTTVLINPDQKLKVFNQTICNGDFCCDFQIDYEVHPRKPIYHFYRLMAFDGVRTFQGFADAHVSICGVMTCLDGSLASCGLPNHCNSNYLTFNSLTVRGDFIANGSLVMPSTLDNKFHSLDAKDYQFYSTVDYPNDRQRISLTLSRAMSKLQTFGIYAFNHKNFDYFIPDAAPPQEDINMA
;
A
#
# COMPACT_ATOMS: atom_id res chain seq x y z
N MET A 1 17.05 5.31 -67.62
CA MET A 1 17.92 4.25 -67.07
C MET A 1 19.07 4.93 -66.34
N ALA A 2 19.41 4.72 -65.08
CA ALA A 2 18.73 4.15 -63.91
C ALA A 2 19.63 4.52 -62.71
N PRO A 3 19.11 5.14 -61.64
CA PRO A 3 19.70 5.03 -60.32
C PRO A 3 18.76 4.17 -59.45
N LYS A 4 19.06 2.88 -59.36
CA LYS A 4 18.41 1.93 -58.44
C LYS A 4 19.50 1.16 -57.69
N CYS A 5 20.32 1.84 -56.89
CA CYS A 5 21.25 1.16 -55.96
C CYS A 5 21.34 1.79 -54.56
N LEU A 6 20.81 2.99 -54.32
CA LEU A 6 20.85 3.59 -52.98
C LEU A 6 19.61 3.32 -52.11
N GLY A 7 18.51 2.85 -52.73
CA GLY A 7 17.25 2.57 -52.03
C GLY A 7 17.15 1.20 -51.36
N ILE A 8 18.09 0.27 -51.62
CA ILE A 8 18.03 -1.10 -51.08
C ILE A 8 18.86 -1.24 -49.80
N ALA A 9 19.91 -0.42 -49.62
CA ALA A 9 20.70 -0.42 -48.39
C ALA A 9 19.98 0.22 -47.19
N LEU A 10 19.14 1.25 -47.41
CA LEU A 10 18.35 1.85 -46.33
C LEU A 10 17.10 1.02 -45.95
N LEU A 11 16.55 0.22 -46.87
CA LEU A 11 15.42 -0.67 -46.55
C LEU A 11 15.87 -1.94 -45.80
N LEU A 12 17.11 -2.42 -46.01
CA LEU A 12 17.63 -3.59 -45.29
C LEU A 12 18.07 -3.28 -43.85
N VAL A 13 18.46 -2.04 -43.55
CA VAL A 13 18.77 -1.62 -42.17
C VAL A 13 17.50 -1.34 -41.34
N GLN A 14 16.35 -1.07 -41.99
CA GLN A 14 15.06 -0.94 -41.30
C GLN A 14 14.35 -2.27 -40.99
N ILE A 15 14.86 -3.41 -41.49
CA ILE A 15 14.24 -4.74 -41.27
C ILE A 15 14.89 -5.52 -40.10
N PHE A 16 15.99 -5.03 -39.52
CA PHE A 16 16.66 -5.66 -38.36
C PHE A 16 16.68 -4.79 -37.09
N ILE A 17 15.66 -3.95 -36.87
CA ILE A 17 15.32 -3.57 -35.50
C ILE A 17 14.56 -4.77 -34.93
N ARG A 18 15.28 -5.77 -34.40
CA ARG A 18 14.65 -6.72 -33.46
C ARG A 18 14.00 -5.86 -32.39
N SER A 19 12.66 -5.86 -32.35
CA SER A 19 11.91 -5.34 -31.22
C SER A 19 12.54 -5.95 -29.96
N SER A 20 13.17 -5.13 -29.12
CA SER A 20 13.77 -5.60 -27.88
C SER A 20 12.66 -6.23 -27.03
N PHE A 21 12.63 -7.56 -26.93
CA PHE A 21 11.72 -8.30 -26.05
C PHE A 21 12.14 -8.18 -24.57
N GLN A 22 13.35 -7.67 -24.32
CA GLN A 22 13.87 -7.34 -22.99
C GLN A 22 13.10 -6.18 -22.38
N GLN A 23 12.50 -6.42 -21.21
CA GLN A 23 11.73 -5.44 -20.45
C GLN A 23 12.62 -4.70 -19.45
N SER A 24 13.63 -5.40 -18.90
CA SER A 24 14.50 -4.85 -17.86
C SER A 24 15.97 -4.95 -18.24
N SER A 25 16.76 -3.95 -17.84
CA SER A 25 18.21 -3.89 -18.02
C SER A 25 18.97 -4.26 -16.73
N ALA A 26 20.27 -4.52 -16.86
CA ALA A 26 21.14 -4.76 -15.70
C ALA A 26 21.17 -3.57 -14.71
N THR A 27 21.01 -2.35 -15.20
CA THR A 27 21.03 -1.12 -14.40
C THR A 27 19.69 -0.77 -13.76
N ASP A 28 18.61 -1.45 -14.15
CA ASP A 28 17.28 -1.20 -13.57
C ASP A 28 17.22 -1.71 -12.13
N ASP A 29 16.42 -1.04 -11.29
CA ASP A 29 16.20 -1.37 -9.87
C ASP A 29 15.29 -2.59 -9.66
N SER A 30 14.66 -3.07 -10.72
CA SER A 30 13.66 -4.13 -10.71
C SER A 30 13.69 -4.93 -12.01
N TYR A 31 13.05 -6.10 -12.00
CA TYR A 31 12.76 -6.89 -13.19
C TYR A 31 11.32 -7.40 -13.17
N VAL A 32 10.81 -7.95 -14.28
CA VAL A 32 9.44 -8.48 -14.33
C VAL A 32 9.44 -9.98 -14.57
N VAL A 33 8.82 -10.72 -13.66
CA VAL A 33 8.64 -12.18 -13.75
C VAL A 33 7.20 -12.52 -14.11
N GLY A 34 7.01 -13.50 -14.98
CA GLY A 34 5.75 -14.20 -15.18
C GLY A 34 5.71 -15.44 -14.28
N VAL A 35 5.04 -15.37 -13.15
CA VAL A 35 4.86 -16.55 -12.29
C VAL A 35 3.54 -17.23 -12.62
N VAL A 36 3.54 -18.54 -12.79
CA VAL A 36 2.40 -19.29 -13.33
C VAL A 36 1.73 -20.13 -12.25
N GLU A 37 0.42 -20.00 -12.10
CA GLU A 37 -0.39 -21.03 -11.44
C GLU A 37 -0.95 -21.94 -12.53
N PHE A 38 -0.67 -23.25 -12.47
CA PHE A 38 -1.03 -24.17 -13.55
C PHE A 38 -1.79 -25.42 -13.10
N ARG A 39 -2.98 -25.62 -13.66
CA ARG A 39 -3.76 -26.85 -13.59
C ARG A 39 -3.36 -27.81 -14.72
N MET A 40 -2.74 -28.93 -14.38
CA MET A 40 -2.41 -30.01 -15.32
C MET A 40 -3.64 -30.80 -15.78
N GLU A 41 -3.58 -31.43 -16.95
CA GLU A 41 -4.66 -32.33 -17.39
C GLU A 41 -4.81 -33.58 -16.51
N LEU A 42 -5.99 -34.21 -16.59
CA LEU A 42 -6.40 -35.32 -15.74
C LEU A 42 -5.40 -36.48 -15.77
N LEU A 43 -5.09 -37.02 -14.59
CA LEU A 43 -4.12 -38.11 -14.39
C LEU A 43 -4.47 -39.42 -15.10
N ASN A 44 -5.73 -39.62 -15.50
CA ASN A 44 -6.20 -40.83 -16.16
C ASN A 44 -6.10 -40.78 -17.70
N MET A 45 -5.64 -39.66 -18.27
CA MET A 45 -5.41 -39.53 -19.71
C MET A 45 -4.15 -40.29 -20.13
N PRO A 46 -4.07 -40.77 -21.40
CA PRO A 46 -2.83 -41.31 -21.94
C PRO A 46 -1.68 -40.30 -21.79
N ILE A 47 -0.51 -40.77 -21.36
CA ILE A 47 0.62 -39.92 -20.95
C ILE A 47 1.01 -38.96 -22.07
N ASP A 48 1.26 -39.47 -23.28
CA ASP A 48 1.66 -38.67 -24.45
C ASP A 48 0.63 -37.58 -24.78
N THR A 49 -0.66 -37.91 -24.69
CA THR A 49 -1.76 -36.95 -24.94
C THR A 49 -1.79 -35.85 -23.89
N ARG A 50 -1.61 -36.21 -22.61
CA ARG A 50 -1.55 -35.25 -21.51
C ARG A 50 -0.37 -34.29 -21.67
N THR A 51 0.82 -34.82 -21.93
CA THR A 51 2.04 -34.02 -22.11
C THR A 51 1.88 -33.07 -23.30
N ALA A 52 1.31 -33.53 -24.42
CA ALA A 52 1.02 -32.68 -25.56
C ALA A 52 0.02 -31.56 -25.23
N MET A 53 -1.07 -31.85 -24.52
CA MET A 53 -2.07 -30.84 -24.13
C MET A 53 -1.52 -29.82 -23.13
N ASN A 54 -0.74 -30.26 -22.14
CA ASN A 54 -0.08 -29.35 -21.20
C ASN A 54 0.92 -28.45 -21.94
N LEU A 55 1.69 -28.99 -22.90
CA LEU A 55 2.62 -28.22 -23.72
C LEU A 55 1.91 -27.15 -24.55
N GLU A 56 0.76 -27.46 -25.16
CA GLU A 56 -0.02 -26.45 -25.87
C GLU A 56 -0.54 -25.35 -24.92
N ALA A 57 -1.01 -25.71 -23.73
CA ALA A 57 -1.41 -24.73 -22.74
C ALA A 57 -0.23 -23.85 -22.25
N TYR A 58 0.98 -24.41 -22.13
CA TYR A 58 2.19 -23.63 -21.86
C TYR A 58 2.48 -22.63 -22.98
N LYS A 59 2.39 -23.07 -24.25
CA LYS A 59 2.57 -22.20 -25.42
C LYS A 59 1.53 -21.08 -25.46
N GLU A 60 0.27 -21.36 -25.14
CA GLU A 60 -0.80 -20.35 -25.04
C GLU A 60 -0.47 -19.30 -23.98
N LEU A 61 -0.07 -19.72 -22.78
CA LEU A 61 0.33 -18.80 -21.71
C LEU A 61 1.54 -17.96 -22.12
N MET A 62 2.55 -18.55 -22.77
CA MET A 62 3.75 -17.85 -23.24
C MET A 62 3.47 -16.84 -24.36
N ARG A 63 2.38 -17.03 -25.12
CA ARG A 63 1.93 -16.12 -26.20
C ARG A 63 0.94 -15.05 -25.74
N SER A 64 0.50 -15.10 -24.48
CA SER A 64 -0.45 -14.15 -23.90
C SER A 64 0.10 -12.72 -23.81
N ASP A 65 -0.80 -11.74 -23.67
CA ASP A 65 -0.41 -10.34 -23.48
C ASP A 65 0.33 -10.12 -22.16
N GLU A 66 -0.03 -10.88 -21.12
CA GLU A 66 0.64 -10.89 -19.84
C GLU A 66 2.09 -11.37 -19.96
N ALA A 67 2.34 -12.44 -20.72
CA ALA A 67 3.70 -12.93 -20.93
C ALA A 67 4.58 -11.88 -21.61
N LYS A 68 4.05 -11.08 -22.54
CA LYS A 68 4.82 -10.02 -23.23
C LYS A 68 5.49 -9.03 -22.27
N LEU A 69 4.94 -8.86 -21.07
CA LEU A 69 5.42 -7.93 -20.03
C LEU A 69 6.60 -8.47 -19.21
N THR A 70 6.99 -9.72 -19.43
CA THR A 70 7.93 -10.45 -18.55
C THR A 70 9.28 -10.66 -19.20
N ASP A 71 10.34 -10.65 -18.39
CA ASP A 71 11.70 -11.03 -18.77
C ASP A 71 11.94 -12.53 -18.66
N ILE A 72 11.36 -13.14 -17.62
CA ILE A 72 11.47 -14.55 -17.28
C ILE A 72 10.08 -15.11 -16.92
N VAL A 73 9.77 -16.33 -17.33
CA VAL A 73 8.54 -17.04 -16.94
C VAL A 73 8.89 -18.33 -16.21
N VAL A 74 8.24 -18.55 -15.05
CA VAL A 74 8.49 -19.72 -14.19
C VAL A 74 7.24 -20.58 -14.15
N PHE A 75 7.37 -21.84 -14.55
CA PHE A 75 6.29 -22.83 -14.52
C PHE A 75 6.38 -23.78 -13.32
N PRO A 76 5.25 -24.38 -12.87
CA PRO A 76 5.25 -25.25 -11.71
C PRO A 76 5.87 -26.63 -11.94
N GLU A 77 6.23 -27.26 -10.83
CA GLU A 77 6.77 -28.62 -10.78
C GLU A 77 5.77 -29.68 -11.27
N LEU A 78 6.24 -30.65 -12.06
CA LEU A 78 5.52 -31.84 -12.51
C LEU A 78 4.17 -31.57 -13.21
N THR A 79 4.05 -30.42 -13.89
CA THR A 79 2.82 -30.04 -14.61
C THR A 79 2.91 -30.17 -16.14
N LEU A 80 4.10 -30.36 -16.72
CA LEU A 80 4.31 -30.50 -18.17
C LEU A 80 4.27 -31.97 -18.61
N ASN A 81 5.42 -32.65 -18.56
CA ASN A 81 5.53 -34.12 -18.68
C ASN A 81 5.55 -34.74 -17.28
N THR A 82 5.50 -36.06 -17.22
CA THR A 82 5.39 -36.79 -15.95
C THR A 82 6.56 -37.71 -15.70
N LEU A 83 6.63 -38.21 -14.47
CA LEU A 83 7.67 -39.17 -14.07
C LEU A 83 7.63 -40.48 -14.89
N MET A 84 6.59 -40.71 -15.69
CA MET A 84 6.43 -41.91 -16.52
C MET A 84 6.83 -41.71 -17.99
N ASP A 85 7.12 -40.48 -18.42
CA ASP A 85 7.58 -40.12 -19.76
C ASP A 85 8.82 -39.20 -19.66
N PRO A 86 9.94 -39.71 -19.10
CA PRO A 86 11.15 -38.93 -18.96
C PRO A 86 11.80 -38.65 -20.31
N VAL A 87 12.40 -37.46 -20.45
CA VAL A 87 13.07 -37.00 -21.69
C VAL A 87 14.56 -36.75 -21.45
N PRO A 88 15.45 -37.01 -22.41
CA PRO A 88 16.88 -36.77 -22.21
C PRO A 88 17.16 -35.27 -22.17
N VAL A 89 17.99 -34.81 -21.22
CA VAL A 89 18.39 -33.40 -21.10
C VAL A 89 19.91 -33.26 -21.29
N PRO A 90 20.39 -32.46 -22.25
CA PRO A 90 21.82 -32.28 -22.46
C PRO A 90 22.49 -31.52 -21.32
N ASN A 91 23.81 -31.68 -21.16
CA ASN A 91 24.58 -30.91 -20.19
C ASN A 91 24.62 -29.42 -20.60
N PRO A 92 24.21 -28.47 -19.74
CA PRO A 92 24.26 -27.04 -20.03
C PRO A 92 25.64 -26.48 -20.40
N GLU A 93 26.74 -27.08 -19.93
CA GLU A 93 28.11 -26.63 -20.28
C GLU A 93 28.39 -26.67 -21.80
N GLY A 94 27.64 -27.48 -22.55
CA GLY A 94 27.73 -27.53 -24.00
C GLY A 94 27.11 -26.32 -24.72
N ASN A 95 26.48 -25.37 -24.01
CA ASN A 95 25.75 -24.23 -24.59
C ASN A 95 24.83 -24.64 -25.76
N THR A 96 24.11 -25.75 -25.57
CA THR A 96 23.29 -26.36 -26.62
C THR A 96 22.04 -25.52 -26.84
N ILE A 97 21.67 -25.31 -28.11
CA ILE A 97 20.37 -24.76 -28.51
C ILE A 97 19.53 -25.92 -29.08
N PRO A 98 18.62 -26.53 -28.30
CA PRO A 98 17.85 -27.68 -28.78
C PRO A 98 16.87 -27.36 -29.92
N CYS A 99 16.53 -26.09 -30.15
CA CYS A 99 15.52 -25.70 -31.12
C CYS A 99 15.87 -26.16 -32.55
N ILE A 100 15.08 -27.11 -33.02
CA ILE A 100 14.97 -27.56 -34.39
C ILE A 100 13.53 -27.25 -34.84
N PRO A 101 13.32 -26.35 -35.82
CA PRO A 101 11.99 -25.99 -36.32
C PRO A 101 11.18 -27.24 -36.69
N ASP A 102 9.90 -27.25 -36.32
CA ASP A 102 8.94 -28.34 -36.56
C ASP A 102 9.30 -29.71 -35.96
N SER A 103 10.32 -29.79 -35.09
CA SER A 103 10.65 -31.03 -34.37
C SER A 103 9.54 -31.40 -33.37
N PRO A 104 9.13 -32.68 -33.29
CA PRO A 104 8.17 -33.14 -32.30
C PRO A 104 8.79 -33.26 -30.89
N GLU A 105 10.11 -33.13 -30.75
CA GLU A 105 10.81 -33.30 -29.48
C GLU A 105 10.46 -32.19 -28.48
N LEU A 106 10.16 -32.56 -27.24
CA LEU A 106 9.71 -31.64 -26.19
C LEU A 106 10.72 -30.51 -25.94
N LEU A 107 12.00 -30.83 -25.73
CA LEU A 107 13.05 -29.83 -25.48
C LEU A 107 13.26 -28.89 -26.66
N SER A 108 13.18 -29.41 -27.89
CA SER A 108 13.24 -28.57 -29.09
C SER A 108 12.10 -27.55 -29.10
N GLN A 109 10.87 -28.00 -28.85
CA GLN A 109 9.70 -27.12 -28.82
C GLN A 109 9.79 -26.04 -27.74
N LEU A 110 10.30 -26.39 -26.54
CA LEU A 110 10.50 -25.43 -25.45
C LEU A 110 11.62 -24.41 -25.76
N SER A 111 12.74 -24.88 -26.31
CA SER A 111 13.84 -24.02 -26.78
C SER A 111 13.36 -23.06 -27.88
N CYS A 112 12.59 -23.56 -28.84
CA CYS A 112 11.99 -22.71 -29.88
C CYS A 112 10.98 -21.71 -29.32
N LEU A 113 10.20 -22.08 -28.29
CA LEU A 113 9.27 -21.17 -27.62
C LEU A 113 10.00 -20.03 -26.90
N ALA A 114 11.17 -20.30 -26.30
CA ALA A 114 12.03 -19.27 -25.70
C ALA A 114 12.54 -18.27 -26.76
N ILE A 115 12.95 -18.76 -27.93
CA ILE A 115 13.35 -17.93 -29.08
C ILE A 115 12.17 -17.11 -29.60
N GLU A 116 11.02 -17.76 -29.81
CA GLU A 116 9.80 -17.15 -30.35
C GLU A 116 9.34 -15.97 -29.48
N THR A 117 9.36 -16.17 -28.16
CA THR A 117 8.86 -15.17 -27.20
C THR A 117 9.93 -14.21 -26.71
N GLY A 118 11.21 -14.52 -26.92
CA GLY A 118 12.36 -13.73 -26.48
C GLY A 118 12.49 -13.65 -24.97
N LYS A 119 12.24 -14.75 -24.25
CA LYS A 119 12.15 -14.81 -22.77
C LYS A 119 13.05 -15.88 -22.19
N TYR A 120 13.47 -15.67 -20.94
CA TYR A 120 13.94 -16.78 -20.13
C TYR A 120 12.75 -17.64 -19.74
N ILE A 121 12.88 -18.96 -19.82
CA ILE A 121 11.80 -19.89 -19.43
C ILE A 121 12.36 -20.92 -18.46
N VAL A 122 11.77 -20.99 -17.28
CA VAL A 122 12.08 -22.00 -16.24
C VAL A 122 10.98 -23.05 -16.26
N ILE A 123 11.36 -24.29 -16.53
CA ILE A 123 10.43 -25.41 -16.66
C ILE A 123 10.92 -26.57 -15.81
N ASN A 124 10.00 -27.22 -15.13
CA ASN A 124 10.24 -28.51 -14.50
C ASN A 124 9.80 -29.65 -15.43
N LEU A 125 10.62 -30.69 -15.53
CA LEU A 125 10.36 -31.88 -16.33
C LEU A 125 10.94 -33.14 -15.68
N SER A 126 10.49 -34.31 -16.13
CA SER A 126 11.17 -35.56 -15.82
C SER A 126 12.33 -35.77 -16.81
N GLU A 127 13.56 -35.78 -16.33
CA GLU A 127 14.78 -36.05 -17.11
C GLU A 127 15.07 -37.54 -17.12
N SER A 128 15.45 -38.14 -18.25
CA SER A 128 16.03 -39.49 -18.30
C SER A 128 17.57 -39.44 -18.28
N PHE A 129 18.20 -40.47 -17.70
CA PHE A 129 19.65 -40.63 -17.75
C PHE A 129 20.05 -42.09 -17.95
N GLU A 130 21.28 -42.30 -18.43
CA GLU A 130 21.89 -43.62 -18.58
C GLU A 130 22.95 -43.83 -17.50
N CYS A 131 23.16 -45.07 -17.05
CA CYS A 131 24.13 -45.37 -15.98
C CYS A 131 25.55 -44.90 -16.31
N ASP A 132 25.95 -44.96 -17.59
CA ASP A 132 27.26 -44.53 -18.06
C ASP A 132 27.45 -43.00 -17.98
N SER A 133 26.38 -42.24 -17.74
CA SER A 133 26.43 -40.79 -17.52
C SER A 133 26.63 -40.38 -16.06
N LEU A 134 26.64 -41.34 -15.14
CA LEU A 134 26.90 -41.06 -13.72
C LEU A 134 28.38 -40.74 -13.50
N PRO A 135 28.71 -39.84 -12.55
CA PRO A 135 30.09 -39.60 -12.15
C PRO A 135 30.80 -40.87 -11.66
N ASP A 136 32.09 -41.04 -11.98
CA ASP A 136 32.91 -42.20 -11.55
C ASP A 136 32.95 -42.39 -10.03
N ASN A 137 32.68 -41.34 -9.26
CA ASN A 137 32.67 -41.34 -7.80
C ASN A 137 31.31 -41.66 -7.17
N ASP A 138 30.25 -41.90 -7.96
CA ASP A 138 28.96 -42.37 -7.43
C ASP A 138 29.02 -43.88 -7.16
N PRO A 139 29.08 -44.32 -5.88
CA PRO A 139 29.24 -45.74 -5.55
C PRO A 139 27.91 -46.51 -5.61
N ARG A 140 26.79 -45.84 -5.91
CA ARG A 140 25.46 -46.43 -5.85
C ARG A 140 25.22 -47.34 -7.06
N PRO A 141 24.55 -48.49 -6.88
CA PRO A 141 24.28 -49.39 -7.99
C PRO A 141 23.30 -48.75 -8.99
N CYS A 142 23.63 -48.82 -10.27
CA CYS A 142 22.77 -48.39 -11.37
C CYS A 142 22.49 -49.56 -12.31
N ASP A 143 21.21 -49.89 -12.50
CA ASP A 143 20.78 -50.98 -13.37
C ASP A 143 20.62 -50.47 -14.82
N PRO A 144 21.49 -50.84 -15.77
CA PRO A 144 21.42 -50.32 -17.14
C PRO A 144 20.13 -50.75 -17.89
N THR A 145 19.35 -51.68 -17.34
CA THR A 145 18.08 -52.14 -17.92
C THR A 145 16.85 -51.42 -17.36
N ALA A 146 17.02 -50.63 -16.30
CA ALA A 146 15.93 -49.87 -15.68
C ALA A 146 15.77 -48.48 -16.30
N VAL A 147 14.55 -47.92 -16.21
CA VAL A 147 14.28 -46.53 -16.61
C VAL A 147 14.68 -45.61 -15.46
N HIS A 148 15.79 -44.91 -15.64
CA HIS A 148 16.33 -43.96 -14.68
C HIS A 148 15.86 -42.55 -14.98
N ARG A 149 15.50 -41.80 -13.93
CA ARG A 149 14.99 -40.44 -14.09
C ARG A 149 15.30 -39.52 -12.92
N TYR A 150 15.32 -38.23 -13.20
CA TYR A 150 15.36 -37.15 -12.21
C TYR A 150 14.11 -36.26 -12.37
N ASN A 151 13.69 -35.64 -11.26
CA ASN A 151 12.86 -34.45 -11.32
C ASN A 151 13.79 -33.25 -11.52
N THR A 152 13.65 -32.55 -12.65
CA THR A 152 14.66 -31.63 -13.15
C THR A 152 14.06 -30.30 -13.56
N ASN A 153 14.58 -29.20 -13.00
CA ASN A 153 14.37 -27.87 -13.54
C ASN A 153 15.37 -27.59 -14.66
N VAL A 154 14.91 -27.03 -15.77
CA VAL A 154 15.72 -26.53 -16.87
C VAL A 154 15.43 -25.05 -17.11
N VAL A 155 16.45 -24.31 -17.53
CA VAL A 155 16.32 -22.89 -17.88
C VAL A 155 16.82 -22.67 -19.30
N PHE A 156 15.95 -22.11 -20.13
CA PHE A 156 16.31 -21.60 -21.45
C PHE A 156 16.52 -20.09 -21.41
N ASP A 157 17.55 -19.59 -22.07
CA ASP A 157 17.73 -18.16 -22.31
C ASP A 157 16.85 -17.67 -23.48
N ARG A 158 16.87 -16.34 -23.74
CA ARG A 158 16.10 -15.72 -24.83
C ARG A 158 16.49 -16.22 -26.24
N ASN A 159 17.65 -16.88 -26.39
CA ASN A 159 18.12 -17.47 -27.65
C ASN A 159 17.80 -18.97 -27.74
N GLY A 160 17.06 -19.52 -26.77
CA GLY A 160 16.74 -20.94 -26.70
C GLY A 160 17.89 -21.82 -26.23
N THR A 161 18.98 -21.24 -25.75
CA THR A 161 20.11 -22.01 -25.18
C THR A 161 19.68 -22.61 -23.86
N LEU A 162 19.94 -23.90 -23.64
CA LEU A 162 19.81 -24.52 -22.33
C LEU A 162 20.99 -24.08 -21.46
N ILE A 163 20.75 -23.14 -20.55
CA ILE A 163 21.81 -22.52 -19.73
C ILE A 163 21.90 -23.11 -18.32
N THR A 164 20.90 -23.89 -17.90
CA THR A 164 20.85 -24.42 -16.53
C THR A 164 20.03 -25.69 -16.45
N ARG A 165 20.49 -26.60 -15.59
CA ARG A 165 19.81 -27.83 -15.22
C ARG A 165 20.02 -28.05 -13.72
N TYR A 166 18.95 -28.29 -12.98
CA TYR A 166 18.97 -28.60 -11.55
C TYR A 166 18.12 -29.83 -11.26
N ARG A 167 18.68 -30.82 -10.58
CA ARG A 167 17.97 -32.05 -10.19
C ARG A 167 17.57 -31.98 -8.72
N LYS A 168 16.28 -32.15 -8.47
CA LYS A 168 15.67 -32.09 -7.14
C LYS A 168 16.36 -33.07 -6.20
N THR A 169 16.74 -32.58 -5.02
CA THR A 169 17.48 -33.36 -4.02
C THR A 169 16.53 -34.04 -3.03
N HIS A 170 15.50 -33.33 -2.56
CA HIS A 170 14.57 -33.81 -1.55
C HIS A 170 13.26 -34.25 -2.18
N LEU A 171 13.11 -35.55 -2.46
CA LEU A 171 11.92 -36.09 -3.12
C LEU A 171 10.72 -36.17 -2.17
N PHE A 172 9.50 -35.92 -2.69
CA PHE A 172 8.26 -36.06 -1.93
C PHE A 172 7.16 -36.68 -2.79
N ARG A 173 6.79 -37.94 -2.50
CA ARG A 173 5.79 -38.73 -3.27
C ARG A 173 6.18 -38.98 -4.73
N GLU A 174 7.47 -39.20 -4.99
CA GLU A 174 8.03 -39.39 -6.33
C GLU A 174 8.68 -40.77 -6.48
N PRO A 175 7.87 -41.86 -6.45
CA PRO A 175 8.42 -43.21 -6.45
C PRO A 175 9.20 -43.51 -7.73
N GLY A 176 10.37 -44.15 -7.57
CA GLY A 176 11.25 -44.55 -8.68
C GLY A 176 12.01 -43.40 -9.34
N THR A 177 12.00 -42.20 -8.77
CA THR A 177 12.85 -41.08 -9.17
C THR A 177 14.17 -41.15 -8.40
N SER A 178 15.28 -40.91 -9.08
CA SER A 178 16.62 -40.89 -8.50
C SER A 178 16.96 -39.51 -7.96
N VAL A 179 18.00 -39.44 -7.13
CA VAL A 179 18.66 -38.19 -6.69
C VAL A 179 20.14 -38.26 -7.03
N THR A 180 20.79 -37.12 -7.21
CA THR A 180 22.24 -37.08 -7.41
C THR A 180 22.98 -37.61 -6.17
N TYR A 181 24.24 -37.99 -6.34
CA TYR A 181 25.04 -38.52 -5.22
C TYR A 181 25.35 -37.41 -4.22
N GLU A 182 25.74 -36.25 -4.73
CA GLU A 182 25.88 -35.00 -3.98
C GLU A 182 24.79 -34.01 -4.43
N PRO A 183 24.21 -33.21 -3.53
CA PRO A 183 23.26 -32.14 -3.89
C PRO A 183 23.87 -31.14 -4.88
N GLU A 184 23.12 -30.77 -5.92
CA GLU A 184 23.58 -29.81 -6.91
C GLU A 184 23.36 -28.36 -6.41
N ILE A 185 24.42 -27.56 -6.30
CA ILE A 185 24.34 -26.11 -6.01
C ILE A 185 24.32 -25.34 -7.32
N VAL A 186 23.13 -24.97 -7.79
CA VAL A 186 22.92 -24.45 -9.16
C VAL A 186 22.45 -23.00 -9.16
N THR A 187 23.15 -22.17 -9.93
CA THR A 187 22.76 -20.78 -10.21
C THR A 187 22.84 -20.46 -11.70
N PHE A 188 22.14 -19.42 -12.12
CA PHE A 188 22.29 -18.84 -13.46
C PHE A 188 22.19 -17.32 -13.46
N ASP A 189 22.93 -16.70 -14.39
CA ASP A 189 22.96 -15.26 -14.57
C ASP A 189 22.08 -14.83 -15.75
N THR A 190 21.45 -13.67 -15.63
CA THR A 190 20.58 -13.10 -16.68
C THR A 190 21.15 -11.81 -17.29
N ASP A 191 20.72 -11.48 -18.51
CA ASP A 191 21.05 -10.24 -19.20
C ASP A 191 20.53 -8.96 -18.49
N PHE A 192 19.59 -9.11 -17.57
CA PHE A 192 19.07 -8.06 -16.69
C PHE A 192 19.75 -8.03 -15.31
N GLY A 193 20.90 -8.67 -15.16
CA GLY A 193 21.81 -8.49 -14.01
C GLY A 193 21.37 -9.16 -12.72
N VAL A 194 20.57 -10.23 -12.82
CA VAL A 194 20.11 -11.03 -11.66
C VAL A 194 20.75 -12.41 -11.72
N ARG A 195 21.20 -12.90 -10.56
CA ARG A 195 21.67 -14.27 -10.38
C ARG A 195 20.61 -15.05 -9.61
N PHE A 196 20.02 -16.04 -10.26
CA PHE A 196 19.01 -16.89 -9.65
C PHE A 196 19.62 -18.18 -9.11
N GLY A 197 19.26 -18.54 -7.88
CA GLY A 197 19.34 -19.91 -7.38
C GLY A 197 18.14 -20.72 -7.88
N VAL A 198 18.35 -22.01 -8.14
CA VAL A 198 17.30 -22.92 -8.61
C VAL A 198 17.08 -24.00 -7.56
N VAL A 199 15.85 -24.08 -7.04
CA VAL A 199 15.44 -25.09 -6.05
C VAL A 199 14.02 -25.54 -6.34
N THR A 200 13.62 -26.73 -5.88
CA THR A 200 12.31 -27.30 -6.22
C THR A 200 11.55 -27.76 -4.99
N CYS A 201 10.37 -27.19 -4.77
CA CYS A 201 9.37 -27.68 -3.81
C CYS A 201 9.97 -28.06 -2.44
N PHE A 202 10.00 -29.35 -2.11
CA PHE A 202 10.40 -29.87 -0.80
C PHE A 202 11.84 -29.51 -0.40
N ASP A 203 12.73 -29.20 -1.36
CA ASP A 203 14.08 -28.69 -1.07
C ASP A 203 14.08 -27.47 -0.14
N LEU A 204 13.04 -26.63 -0.20
CA LEU A 204 12.91 -25.40 0.61
C LEU A 204 13.06 -25.63 2.12
N LEU A 205 12.73 -26.83 2.59
CA LEU A 205 12.75 -27.18 4.02
C LEU A 205 14.09 -27.74 4.50
N PHE A 206 15.11 -27.79 3.64
CA PHE A 206 16.40 -28.41 3.93
C PHE A 206 17.56 -27.45 3.69
N ALA A 207 18.66 -27.68 4.40
CA ALA A 207 19.83 -26.81 4.34
C ALA A 207 20.53 -26.88 2.97
N GLU A 208 20.75 -28.08 2.46
CA GLU A 208 21.35 -28.29 1.16
C GLU A 208 20.26 -28.66 0.15
N PRO A 209 20.22 -28.07 -1.06
CA PRO A 209 21.10 -27.01 -1.56
C PRO A 209 20.65 -25.60 -1.15
N THR A 210 19.47 -25.46 -0.53
CA THR A 210 18.72 -24.20 -0.50
C THR A 210 19.37 -23.12 0.38
N LEU A 211 19.74 -23.43 1.62
CA LEU A 211 20.47 -22.50 2.49
C LEU A 211 21.94 -22.34 2.08
N GLU A 212 22.54 -23.33 1.42
CA GLU A 212 23.89 -23.20 0.88
C GLU A 212 23.94 -22.12 -0.21
N LEU A 213 22.92 -22.05 -1.08
CA LEU A 213 22.78 -20.94 -2.04
C LEU A 213 22.66 -19.57 -1.33
N VAL A 214 21.94 -19.51 -0.20
CA VAL A 214 21.83 -18.27 0.60
C VAL A 214 23.20 -17.88 1.17
N LYS A 215 23.97 -18.83 1.71
CA LYS A 215 25.34 -18.60 2.21
C LYS A 215 26.29 -18.07 1.12
N LEU A 216 26.13 -18.57 -0.10
CA LEU A 216 26.86 -18.09 -1.28
C LEU A 216 26.43 -16.70 -1.75
N GLY A 217 25.47 -16.06 -1.07
CA GLY A 217 25.01 -14.70 -1.33
C GLY A 217 24.00 -14.60 -2.47
N VAL A 218 23.34 -15.71 -2.85
CA VAL A 218 22.24 -15.67 -3.82
C VAL A 218 21.05 -14.95 -3.19
N LYS A 219 20.51 -13.96 -3.92
CA LYS A 219 19.41 -13.10 -3.45
C LYS A 219 18.10 -13.32 -4.18
N ASP A 220 18.08 -14.09 -5.26
CA ASP A 220 16.89 -14.36 -6.05
C ASP A 220 16.78 -15.85 -6.32
N PHE A 221 15.59 -16.43 -6.12
CA PHE A 221 15.34 -17.86 -6.29
C PHE A 221 14.15 -18.10 -7.20
N VAL A 222 14.32 -18.98 -8.19
CA VAL A 222 13.18 -19.56 -8.93
C VAL A 222 12.78 -20.88 -8.30
N PHE A 223 11.49 -21.04 -8.03
CA PHE A 223 10.97 -22.13 -7.22
C PHE A 223 9.70 -22.73 -7.83
N PRO A 224 9.85 -23.66 -8.79
CA PRO A 224 8.76 -24.54 -9.23
C PRO A 224 8.28 -25.42 -8.08
N ALA A 225 6.97 -25.48 -7.85
CA ALA A 225 6.42 -26.19 -6.69
C ALA A 225 5.10 -26.92 -6.98
N TYR A 226 5.06 -28.21 -6.65
CA TYR A 226 3.85 -28.99 -6.44
C TYR A 226 3.68 -29.21 -4.94
N TRP A 227 3.32 -28.11 -4.26
CA TRP A 227 3.27 -28.07 -2.80
C TRP A 227 1.95 -28.59 -2.24
N VAL A 228 2.00 -29.56 -1.34
CA VAL A 228 0.83 -30.01 -0.59
C VAL A 228 0.69 -29.14 0.65
N SER A 229 -0.36 -28.31 0.70
CA SER A 229 -0.58 -27.43 1.86
C SER A 229 -0.97 -28.21 3.11
N GLU A 230 -0.27 -27.97 4.22
CA GLU A 230 -0.53 -28.56 5.54
C GLU A 230 -0.59 -27.46 6.62
N PRO A 231 -1.77 -26.88 6.90
CA PRO A 231 -1.93 -25.95 8.00
C PRO A 231 -1.68 -26.65 9.37
N PRO A 232 -1.25 -25.90 10.41
CA PRO A 232 -1.29 -24.43 10.49
C PRO A 232 -0.07 -23.67 9.95
N PHE A 233 1.03 -24.35 9.59
CA PHE A 233 2.32 -23.68 9.28
C PHE A 233 2.83 -23.87 7.85
N LEU A 234 2.44 -24.95 7.16
CA LEU A 234 2.98 -25.32 5.86
C LEU A 234 1.96 -25.17 4.73
N THR A 235 1.10 -24.16 4.82
CA THR A 235 0.37 -23.73 3.61
C THR A 235 1.35 -23.07 2.64
N SER A 236 1.16 -23.26 1.34
CA SER A 236 2.12 -22.88 0.29
C SER A 236 2.61 -21.43 0.43
N VAL A 237 1.74 -20.44 0.21
CA VAL A 237 2.14 -19.03 0.23
C VAL A 237 2.66 -18.57 1.60
N GLN A 238 2.19 -19.18 2.70
CA GLN A 238 2.66 -18.90 4.05
C GLN A 238 4.12 -19.30 4.23
N ILE A 239 4.46 -20.56 3.95
CA ILE A 239 5.82 -21.04 4.18
C ILE A 239 6.80 -20.44 3.18
N PHE A 240 6.36 -20.16 1.95
CA PHE A 240 7.18 -19.48 0.95
C PHE A 240 7.55 -18.06 1.41
N GLU A 241 6.57 -17.32 1.97
CA GLU A 241 6.82 -15.99 2.51
C GLU A 241 7.70 -16.03 3.77
N SER A 242 7.39 -16.92 4.72
CA SER A 242 8.19 -17.12 5.92
C SER A 242 9.66 -17.39 5.59
N TRP A 243 9.90 -18.28 4.62
CA TRP A 243 11.26 -18.65 4.20
C TRP A 243 11.98 -17.48 3.52
N ALA A 244 11.31 -16.78 2.61
CA ALA A 244 11.88 -15.60 1.95
C ALA A 244 12.21 -14.49 2.96
N TYR A 245 11.33 -14.27 3.94
CA TYR A 245 11.49 -13.28 4.99
C TYR A 245 12.68 -13.59 5.90
N GLY A 246 12.77 -14.83 6.40
CA GLY A 246 13.83 -15.25 7.31
C GLY A 246 15.23 -15.16 6.68
N ASN A 247 15.34 -15.46 5.39
CA ASN A 247 16.61 -15.41 4.66
C ASN A 247 16.90 -14.04 4.02
N ASP A 248 15.94 -13.12 4.01
CA ASP A 248 16.00 -11.83 3.32
C ASP A 248 16.42 -11.97 1.84
N VAL A 249 15.62 -12.76 1.10
CA VAL A 249 15.82 -13.07 -0.33
C VAL A 249 14.52 -12.95 -1.12
N ASN A 250 14.65 -12.75 -2.42
CA ASN A 250 13.54 -12.87 -3.36
C ASN A 250 13.24 -14.34 -3.65
N LEU A 251 11.98 -14.74 -3.51
CA LEU A 251 11.50 -16.08 -3.86
C LEU A 251 10.35 -15.99 -4.88
N ILE A 252 10.54 -16.62 -6.03
CA ILE A 252 9.58 -16.65 -7.13
C ILE A 252 8.98 -18.05 -7.16
N ALA A 253 7.85 -18.22 -6.48
CA ALA A 253 7.20 -19.50 -6.26
C ALA A 253 6.07 -19.74 -7.27
N SER A 254 6.26 -20.73 -8.15
CA SER A 254 5.31 -21.09 -9.21
C SER A 254 4.57 -22.38 -8.83
N GLY A 255 3.28 -22.27 -8.52
CA GLY A 255 2.49 -23.32 -7.88
C GLY A 255 1.61 -24.14 -8.81
N THR A 256 1.55 -25.44 -8.58
CA THR A 256 0.58 -26.34 -9.22
C THR A 256 -0.82 -26.12 -8.65
N ASN A 257 -1.82 -26.06 -9.52
CA ASN A 257 -3.24 -25.98 -9.15
C ASN A 257 -3.92 -27.34 -9.30
N TYR A 258 -4.02 -28.06 -8.19
CA TYR A 258 -4.65 -29.37 -8.11
C TYR A 258 -5.28 -29.56 -6.72
N ALA A 259 -6.53 -29.14 -6.60
CA ALA A 259 -7.30 -29.16 -5.36
C ALA A 259 -7.35 -30.54 -4.67
N PRO A 260 -7.47 -31.70 -5.37
CA PRO A 260 -7.50 -33.01 -4.72
C PRO A 260 -6.23 -33.37 -3.93
N ALA A 261 -5.08 -32.78 -4.26
CA ALA A 261 -3.83 -32.96 -3.53
C ALA A 261 -3.53 -31.79 -2.56
N GLY A 262 -4.44 -30.83 -2.41
CA GLY A 262 -4.19 -29.65 -1.59
C GLY A 262 -3.14 -28.70 -2.17
N SER A 263 -2.91 -28.78 -3.49
CA SER A 263 -1.90 -27.98 -4.19
C SER A 263 -2.53 -26.77 -4.85
N THR A 264 -2.16 -25.61 -4.36
CA THR A 264 -2.40 -24.28 -4.95
C THR A 264 -1.51 -23.31 -4.20
N GLY A 265 -1.07 -22.24 -4.83
CA GLY A 265 -0.25 -21.24 -4.16
C GLY A 265 0.88 -20.78 -5.04
N THR A 266 0.73 -19.58 -5.56
CA THR A 266 1.73 -18.93 -6.41
C THR A 266 2.07 -17.57 -5.83
N GLY A 267 3.33 -17.18 -5.82
CA GLY A 267 3.73 -15.92 -5.20
C GLY A 267 5.11 -15.42 -5.58
N VAL A 268 5.32 -14.14 -5.29
CA VAL A 268 6.60 -13.45 -5.36
C VAL A 268 6.80 -12.72 -4.05
N PHE A 269 7.87 -13.09 -3.34
CA PHE A 269 8.19 -12.60 -2.01
C PHE A 269 9.51 -11.84 -2.06
N ASN A 270 9.59 -10.67 -1.41
CA ASN A 270 10.74 -9.77 -1.46
C ASN A 270 11.40 -9.62 -0.08
N GLY A 271 12.05 -10.68 0.38
CA GLY A 271 12.76 -10.69 1.66
C GLY A 271 11.89 -10.20 2.82
N ARG A 272 12.46 -9.32 3.64
CA ARG A 272 11.77 -8.72 4.80
C ARG A 272 10.63 -7.75 4.46
N ASN A 273 10.44 -7.42 3.17
CA ASN A 273 9.27 -6.63 2.72
C ASN A 273 8.01 -7.51 2.52
N GLY A 274 8.12 -8.84 2.67
CA GLY A 274 6.99 -9.77 2.55
C GLY A 274 6.54 -10.02 1.11
N ALA A 275 5.29 -10.47 0.94
CA ALA A 275 4.73 -10.76 -0.38
C ALA A 275 4.53 -9.50 -1.25
N VAL A 276 5.21 -9.43 -2.39
CA VAL A 276 4.88 -8.49 -3.47
C VAL A 276 3.58 -8.90 -4.15
N PHE A 277 3.41 -10.22 -4.33
CA PHE A 277 2.21 -10.83 -4.88
C PHE A 277 2.01 -12.21 -4.26
N SER A 278 0.76 -12.55 -3.91
CA SER A 278 0.39 -13.92 -3.54
C SER A 278 -0.99 -14.29 -4.08
N PHE A 279 -1.11 -15.54 -4.52
CA PHE A 279 -2.31 -16.12 -5.12
C PHE A 279 -2.61 -17.47 -4.51
N PHE A 280 -3.86 -17.66 -4.05
CA PHE A 280 -4.34 -18.93 -3.51
C PHE A 280 -5.81 -19.15 -3.89
N THR A 281 -6.16 -20.33 -4.41
CA THR A 281 -7.53 -20.59 -4.90
C THR A 281 -7.87 -22.07 -4.91
N GLY A 282 -9.13 -22.43 -4.65
CA GLY A 282 -9.62 -23.78 -4.98
C GLY A 282 -10.14 -23.92 -6.40
N LYS A 283 -10.38 -22.81 -7.09
CA LYS A 283 -10.81 -22.83 -8.50
C LYS A 283 -9.68 -23.32 -9.43
N GLU A 284 -10.02 -24.26 -10.33
CA GLU A 284 -9.15 -24.65 -11.44
C GLU A 284 -8.60 -23.44 -12.21
N THR A 285 -7.27 -23.33 -12.28
CA THR A 285 -6.59 -22.13 -12.82
C THR A 285 -5.40 -22.49 -13.71
N ARG A 286 -5.33 -21.86 -14.89
CA ARG A 286 -4.13 -21.73 -15.73
C ARG A 286 -3.90 -20.26 -16.00
N LYS A 287 -2.96 -19.64 -15.29
CA LYS A 287 -2.77 -18.20 -15.40
C LYS A 287 -1.32 -17.81 -15.13
N ILE A 288 -0.82 -16.91 -15.96
CA ILE A 288 0.44 -16.20 -15.76
C ILE A 288 0.17 -14.86 -15.06
N PHE A 289 1.01 -14.53 -14.09
CA PHE A 289 0.96 -13.29 -13.33
C PHE A 289 2.25 -12.50 -13.58
N PRO A 290 2.19 -11.38 -14.31
CA PRO A 290 3.35 -10.51 -14.49
C PRO A 290 3.57 -9.70 -13.21
N VAL A 291 4.65 -9.95 -12.48
CA VAL A 291 4.97 -9.31 -11.20
C VAL A 291 6.29 -8.57 -11.33
N ARG A 292 6.32 -7.30 -10.91
CA ARG A 292 7.55 -6.51 -10.83
C ARG A 292 8.28 -6.80 -9.52
N VAL A 293 9.50 -7.30 -9.61
CA VAL A 293 10.31 -7.72 -8.46
C VAL A 293 11.44 -6.70 -8.24
N PRO A 294 11.55 -6.08 -7.06
CA PRO A 294 12.71 -5.26 -6.71
C PRO A 294 13.96 -6.11 -6.62
N LYS A 295 15.07 -5.65 -7.20
CA LYS A 295 16.38 -6.26 -6.98
C LYS A 295 16.86 -5.91 -5.58
N LEU A 296 17.28 -6.89 -4.80
CA LEU A 296 17.87 -6.63 -3.48
C LEU A 296 19.30 -6.07 -3.66
N PRO A 297 19.66 -4.95 -3.03
CA PRO A 297 20.99 -4.36 -3.18
C PRO A 297 22.07 -5.31 -2.66
N ARG A 298 23.24 -5.33 -3.31
CA ARG A 298 24.41 -6.13 -2.89
C ARG A 298 25.06 -5.65 -1.57
N SER A 299 24.56 -4.58 -0.95
CA SER A 299 25.07 -3.95 0.28
C SER A 299 23.93 -3.71 1.27
N ASN A 300 24.20 -3.86 2.57
CA ASN A 300 23.28 -3.75 3.72
C ASN A 300 22.69 -2.33 3.95
N SER A 301 22.35 -1.60 2.89
CA SER A 301 21.62 -0.33 3.00
C SER A 301 20.11 -0.61 2.93
N PRO A 302 19.34 -0.31 4.00
CA PRO A 302 17.90 -0.53 4.04
C PRO A 302 17.19 0.58 3.27
N THR A 303 17.22 0.50 1.94
CA THR A 303 16.38 1.35 1.08
C THR A 303 15.98 0.57 -0.16
N THR A 304 15.00 -0.32 -0.01
CA THR A 304 14.20 -0.79 -1.15
C THR A 304 12.84 -0.11 -1.05
N THR A 305 12.73 1.07 -1.67
CA THR A 305 11.43 1.65 -2.00
C THR A 305 10.61 0.58 -2.71
N PRO A 306 9.36 0.29 -2.28
CA PRO A 306 8.51 -0.66 -2.99
C PRO A 306 8.40 -0.26 -4.47
N PRO A 307 8.40 -1.24 -5.39
CA PRO A 307 8.50 -0.97 -6.81
C PRO A 307 7.34 -0.07 -7.23
N LYS A 308 7.62 0.94 -8.06
CA LYS A 308 6.58 1.81 -8.61
C LYS A 308 5.52 0.93 -9.29
N LYS A 309 4.32 0.89 -8.73
CA LYS A 309 3.16 0.16 -9.25
C LYS A 309 3.01 0.49 -10.74
N ASP A 310 3.25 -0.50 -11.59
CA ASP A 310 3.10 -0.43 -13.04
C ASP A 310 1.73 -1.01 -13.39
N CYS A 311 0.94 -0.27 -14.18
CA CYS A 311 -0.45 -0.64 -14.50
C CYS A 311 -0.62 -1.98 -15.21
N LYS A 312 0.48 -2.57 -15.67
CA LYS A 312 0.47 -3.86 -16.38
C LYS A 312 0.91 -5.04 -15.52
N THR A 313 1.49 -4.79 -14.34
CA THR A 313 1.94 -5.85 -13.42
C THR A 313 0.97 -5.99 -12.24
N VAL A 314 0.81 -7.21 -11.74
CA VAL A 314 0.00 -7.49 -10.55
C VAL A 314 0.81 -7.33 -9.27
N SER A 315 0.13 -6.96 -8.18
CA SER A 315 0.68 -6.86 -6.82
C SER A 315 -0.41 -7.13 -5.79
N GLY A 316 -0.03 -7.43 -4.56
CA GLY A 316 -0.93 -7.70 -3.45
C GLY A 316 -1.51 -9.13 -3.47
N ARG A 317 -2.58 -9.32 -2.71
CA ARG A 317 -3.25 -10.62 -2.52
C ARG A 317 -4.36 -10.81 -3.54
N SER A 318 -4.41 -12.00 -4.15
CA SER A 318 -5.42 -12.36 -5.13
C SER A 318 -5.93 -13.79 -4.93
N GLY A 319 -7.15 -14.08 -5.39
CA GLY A 319 -7.79 -15.38 -5.20
C GLY A 319 -8.79 -15.40 -4.04
N GLY A 320 -8.76 -16.45 -3.23
CA GLY A 320 -9.64 -16.63 -2.07
C GLY A 320 -11.04 -17.16 -2.39
N LYS A 321 -11.18 -17.96 -3.46
CA LYS A 321 -12.47 -18.58 -3.87
C LYS A 321 -12.39 -20.10 -3.78
N LEU A 322 -13.51 -20.74 -3.43
CA LEU A 322 -13.66 -22.20 -3.37
C LEU A 322 -12.61 -22.87 -2.47
N LEU A 323 -12.20 -22.21 -1.40
CA LEU A 323 -11.10 -22.66 -0.54
C LEU A 323 -11.41 -23.97 0.19
N ASP A 324 -12.70 -24.25 0.39
CA ASP A 324 -13.29 -25.48 0.91
C ASP A 324 -13.13 -26.68 -0.04
N GLU A 325 -12.90 -26.45 -1.33
CA GLU A 325 -12.63 -27.51 -2.31
C GLU A 325 -11.17 -28.01 -2.25
N VAL A 326 -10.27 -27.28 -1.58
CA VAL A 326 -8.85 -27.63 -1.50
C VAL A 326 -8.62 -28.67 -0.41
N ASN A 327 -8.25 -29.89 -0.82
CA ASN A 327 -8.00 -31.02 0.09
C ASN A 327 -6.61 -30.93 0.73
N MET A 328 -6.48 -30.05 1.73
CA MET A 328 -5.24 -29.83 2.46
C MET A 328 -4.89 -31.01 3.38
N GLY A 329 -3.60 -31.25 3.59
CA GLY A 329 -3.14 -32.17 4.65
C GLY A 329 -3.30 -31.54 6.03
N THR A 330 -2.89 -32.28 7.06
CA THR A 330 -2.97 -31.82 8.45
C THR A 330 -1.65 -32.08 9.17
N ASP A 331 -1.28 -31.19 10.08
CA ASP A 331 -0.23 -31.45 11.05
C ASP A 331 -0.74 -32.38 12.19
N ILE A 332 0.08 -32.60 13.22
CA ILE A 332 -0.24 -33.42 14.40
C ILE A 332 -0.17 -32.54 15.68
N PRO A 333 -1.17 -31.65 15.92
CA PRO A 333 -1.15 -30.72 17.05
C PRO A 333 -1.13 -31.39 18.42
N GLU A 334 -1.48 -32.68 18.52
CA GLU A 334 -1.41 -33.46 19.76
C GLU A 334 0.01 -33.61 20.31
N ARG A 335 1.02 -33.38 19.47
CA ARG A 335 2.42 -33.37 19.89
C ARG A 335 2.85 -32.03 20.50
N PHE A 336 2.05 -30.98 20.33
CA PHE A 336 2.39 -29.64 20.80
C PHE A 336 1.92 -29.47 22.25
N THR A 337 2.71 -28.77 23.05
CA THR A 337 2.23 -28.27 24.33
C THR A 337 1.36 -27.04 24.06
N THR A 338 0.08 -27.09 24.45
CA THR A 338 -0.89 -26.04 24.10
C THR A 338 -1.66 -25.48 25.29
N ALA A 339 -2.12 -24.24 25.13
CA ALA A 339 -2.91 -23.51 26.10
C ALA A 339 -4.11 -22.83 25.43
N LEU A 340 -5.32 -23.22 25.83
CA LEU A 340 -6.56 -22.66 25.28
C LEU A 340 -6.77 -21.19 25.72
N ILE A 341 -7.11 -20.34 24.76
CA ILE A 341 -7.65 -19.00 25.00
C ILE A 341 -9.17 -19.13 25.12
N LYS A 342 -9.71 -18.81 26.30
CA LYS A 342 -11.16 -18.88 26.53
C LYS A 342 -11.82 -17.59 26.05
N PRO A 343 -12.84 -17.67 25.15
CA PRO A 343 -13.49 -16.51 24.57
C PRO A 343 -14.64 -15.94 25.43
N ASP A 344 -14.83 -16.43 26.65
CA ASP A 344 -15.91 -16.04 27.55
C ASP A 344 -15.74 -14.63 28.17
N GLN A 345 -14.67 -13.91 27.79
CA GLN A 345 -14.34 -12.59 28.33
C GLN A 345 -14.42 -11.53 27.24
N VAL A 346 -15.11 -10.42 27.54
CA VAL A 346 -15.34 -9.28 26.62
C VAL A 346 -14.02 -8.64 26.19
N SER A 347 -13.08 -8.48 27.11
CA SER A 347 -11.70 -8.07 26.82
C SER A 347 -10.78 -8.70 27.86
N LYS A 348 -9.58 -9.07 27.43
CA LYS A 348 -8.57 -9.71 28.28
C LYS A 348 -7.17 -9.40 27.80
N VAL A 349 -6.38 -8.83 28.71
CA VAL A 349 -4.92 -8.74 28.61
C VAL A 349 -4.31 -9.79 29.52
N PHE A 350 -3.40 -10.61 29.01
CA PHE A 350 -2.69 -11.57 29.87
C PHE A 350 -1.32 -11.94 29.32
N ASN A 351 -0.44 -12.33 30.25
CA ASN A 351 0.84 -12.96 29.97
C ASN A 351 0.76 -14.44 30.26
N ARG A 352 1.35 -15.27 29.40
CA ARG A 352 1.41 -16.71 29.61
C ARG A 352 2.67 -17.29 28.98
N THR A 353 3.38 -18.10 29.75
CA THR A 353 4.47 -18.93 29.24
C THR A 353 3.93 -20.33 28.93
N VAL A 354 4.32 -20.90 27.79
CA VAL A 354 4.03 -22.28 27.40
C VAL A 354 5.36 -22.95 27.08
N CYS A 355 5.64 -24.10 27.70
CA CYS A 355 6.92 -24.79 27.52
C CYS A 355 6.72 -26.22 27.05
N ASP A 356 7.57 -26.67 26.14
CA ASP A 356 7.70 -28.05 25.69
C ASP A 356 9.08 -28.56 26.10
N GLY A 357 9.15 -29.32 27.20
CA GLY A 357 10.43 -29.62 27.86
C GLY A 357 11.12 -28.35 28.36
N ASP A 358 12.36 -28.13 27.92
CA ASP A 358 13.17 -26.95 28.27
C ASP A 358 12.95 -25.75 27.31
N PHE A 359 12.23 -25.94 26.20
CA PHE A 359 11.93 -24.88 25.25
C PHE A 359 10.65 -24.15 25.67
N CYS A 360 10.75 -22.84 25.93
CA CYS A 360 9.64 -22.02 26.40
C CYS A 360 9.35 -20.85 25.46
N CYS A 361 8.05 -20.56 25.32
CA CYS A 361 7.52 -19.44 24.57
C CYS A 361 6.72 -18.55 25.50
N ASP A 362 7.06 -17.26 25.53
CA ASP A 362 6.34 -16.24 26.28
C ASP A 362 5.34 -15.51 25.37
N PHE A 363 4.10 -15.40 25.85
CA PHE A 363 3.01 -14.77 25.13
C PHE A 363 2.47 -13.61 25.95
N HIS A 364 2.46 -12.42 25.38
CA HIS A 364 1.65 -11.28 25.83
C HIS A 364 0.52 -11.08 24.83
N ILE A 365 -0.72 -11.12 25.30
CA ILE A 365 -1.91 -11.11 24.44
C ILE A 365 -2.90 -10.10 24.98
N ASP A 366 -3.34 -9.19 24.11
CA ASP A 366 -4.54 -8.36 24.30
C ASP A 366 -5.57 -8.74 23.22
N PHE A 367 -6.74 -9.20 23.67
CA PHE A 367 -7.85 -9.49 22.78
C PHE A 367 -9.19 -9.03 23.34
N GLU A 368 -10.13 -8.78 22.43
CA GLU A 368 -11.53 -8.51 22.73
C GLU A 368 -12.46 -9.50 22.01
N THR A 369 -13.59 -9.81 22.63
CA THR A 369 -14.65 -10.62 22.05
C THR A 369 -15.92 -9.80 21.81
N ARG A 370 -16.55 -10.03 20.67
CA ARG A 370 -17.76 -9.34 20.21
C ARG A 370 -18.97 -10.21 20.51
N GLY A 371 -19.58 -9.99 21.68
CA GLY A 371 -20.60 -10.84 22.28
C GLY A 371 -21.85 -11.11 21.43
N GLU A 372 -22.13 -10.31 20.40
CA GLU A 372 -23.23 -10.55 19.45
C GLU A 372 -22.92 -11.65 18.41
N ARG A 373 -21.65 -11.99 18.22
CA ARG A 373 -21.23 -12.92 17.17
C ARG A 373 -21.01 -14.32 17.73
N PRO A 374 -21.51 -15.37 17.05
CA PRO A 374 -21.26 -16.73 17.49
C PRO A 374 -19.77 -17.07 17.39
N VAL A 375 -19.27 -17.83 18.36
CA VAL A 375 -17.92 -18.39 18.35
C VAL A 375 -17.83 -19.39 17.21
N SER A 376 -17.05 -19.07 16.16
CA SER A 376 -16.90 -19.97 15.01
C SER A 376 -15.65 -20.86 15.06
N HIS A 377 -14.71 -20.55 15.96
CA HIS A 377 -13.45 -21.28 16.16
C HIS A 377 -12.83 -20.84 17.49
N LEU A 378 -11.83 -21.57 17.98
CA LEU A 378 -11.08 -21.27 19.20
C LEU A 378 -9.61 -20.98 18.87
N TYR A 379 -8.90 -20.34 19.80
CA TYR A 379 -7.47 -20.07 19.68
C TYR A 379 -6.68 -20.81 20.77
N ARG A 380 -5.50 -21.32 20.42
CA ARG A 380 -4.55 -21.94 21.35
C ARG A 380 -3.16 -21.34 21.18
N LEU A 381 -2.51 -21.03 22.30
CA LEU A 381 -1.07 -20.80 22.34
C LEU A 381 -0.37 -22.16 22.27
N THR A 382 0.75 -22.26 21.56
CA THR A 382 1.48 -23.51 21.34
C THR A 382 2.97 -23.31 21.45
N ALA A 383 3.63 -24.21 22.17
CA ALA A 383 5.07 -24.41 22.16
C ALA A 383 5.37 -25.85 21.71
N PHE A 384 6.38 -26.02 20.86
CA PHE A 384 6.86 -27.34 20.45
C PHE A 384 8.33 -27.27 20.08
N ASP A 385 9.13 -28.22 20.54
CA ASP A 385 10.49 -28.44 20.08
C ASP A 385 10.75 -29.92 19.84
N GLY A 386 10.96 -30.32 18.59
CA GLY A 386 11.27 -31.71 18.27
C GLY A 386 11.14 -32.10 16.81
N VAL A 387 11.18 -33.41 16.56
CA VAL A 387 11.20 -33.97 15.21
C VAL A 387 9.79 -34.09 14.62
N ARG A 388 9.54 -33.37 13.52
CA ARG A 388 8.37 -33.46 12.66
C ARG A 388 8.62 -34.46 11.52
N THR A 389 7.70 -35.39 11.31
CA THR A 389 7.77 -36.41 10.25
C THR A 389 6.87 -36.04 9.08
N PHE A 390 7.40 -35.97 7.87
CA PHE A 390 6.66 -35.61 6.66
C PHE A 390 6.08 -36.87 6.00
N LYS A 391 5.07 -37.49 6.63
CA LYS A 391 4.41 -38.72 6.15
C LYS A 391 5.38 -39.87 5.81
N GLY A 392 6.50 -39.93 6.54
CA GLY A 392 7.54 -40.95 6.38
C GLY A 392 8.52 -40.71 5.22
N TYR A 393 8.44 -39.58 4.51
CA TYR A 393 9.37 -39.24 3.42
C TYR A 393 10.64 -38.56 3.93
N ALA A 394 10.51 -37.74 4.98
CA ALA A 394 11.64 -37.10 5.65
C ALA A 394 11.28 -36.75 7.09
N GLU A 395 12.31 -36.36 7.85
CA GLU A 395 12.21 -35.85 9.21
C GLU A 395 12.94 -34.50 9.28
N ALA A 396 12.36 -33.54 9.99
CA ALA A 396 13.05 -32.29 10.32
C ALA A 396 12.79 -31.94 11.78
N HIS A 397 13.82 -31.44 12.46
CA HIS A 397 13.66 -30.86 13.78
C HIS A 397 13.13 -29.44 13.62
N VAL A 398 12.01 -29.13 14.27
CA VAL A 398 11.37 -27.81 14.26
C VAL A 398 11.15 -27.30 15.67
N SER A 399 11.21 -25.98 15.84
CA SER A 399 10.84 -25.29 17.08
C SER A 399 9.76 -24.24 16.78
N ILE A 400 8.72 -24.17 17.62
CA ILE A 400 7.49 -23.44 17.31
C ILE A 400 7.01 -22.67 18.54
N CYS A 401 6.78 -21.36 18.39
CA CYS A 401 6.04 -20.52 19.34
C CYS A 401 4.89 -19.84 18.61
N ALA A 402 3.64 -20.23 18.81
CA ALA A 402 2.55 -19.73 17.97
C ALA A 402 1.19 -19.65 18.65
N ILE A 403 0.29 -18.89 18.04
CA ILE A 403 -1.15 -18.96 18.22
C ILE A 403 -1.73 -19.67 16.99
N ILE A 404 -2.52 -20.71 17.21
CA ILE A 404 -3.21 -21.47 16.16
C ILE A 404 -4.71 -21.52 16.40
N THR A 405 -5.49 -21.64 15.33
CA THR A 405 -6.94 -21.86 15.42
C THR A 405 -7.33 -23.31 15.54
N CYS A 406 -8.43 -23.58 16.23
CA CYS A 406 -9.08 -24.89 16.32
C CYS A 406 -10.58 -24.76 16.03
N LEU A 407 -11.17 -25.69 15.28
CA LEU A 407 -12.61 -25.64 15.00
C LEU A 407 -13.46 -25.93 16.24
N ASN A 408 -12.91 -26.65 17.22
CA ASN A 408 -13.53 -26.92 18.51
C ASN A 408 -12.46 -27.17 19.58
N GLU A 409 -12.86 -27.61 20.78
CA GLU A 409 -11.93 -27.82 21.90
C GLU A 409 -10.95 -29.00 21.67
N ASN A 410 -11.25 -29.92 20.75
CA ASN A 410 -10.40 -31.07 20.46
C ASN A 410 -9.11 -30.63 19.72
N LEU A 411 -7.96 -31.12 20.16
CA LEU A 411 -6.65 -30.84 19.54
C LEU A 411 -6.58 -31.29 18.08
N ALA A 412 -7.26 -32.40 17.74
CA ALA A 412 -7.35 -32.88 16.35
C ALA A 412 -8.03 -31.89 15.41
N SER A 413 -8.75 -30.89 15.95
CA SER A 413 -9.38 -29.83 15.16
C SER A 413 -8.50 -28.60 14.96
N CYS A 414 -7.34 -28.55 15.63
CA CYS A 414 -6.40 -27.44 15.54
C CYS A 414 -5.62 -27.48 14.24
N GLY A 415 -5.41 -26.32 13.64
CA GLY A 415 -4.79 -26.20 12.32
C GLY A 415 -5.68 -26.63 11.16
N LEU A 416 -6.91 -27.12 11.38
CA LEU A 416 -7.85 -27.35 10.29
C LEU A 416 -8.30 -26.02 9.66
N PRO A 417 -8.44 -25.96 8.32
CA PRO A 417 -8.95 -24.79 7.61
C PRO A 417 -10.22 -24.20 8.22
N ASN A 418 -10.18 -22.91 8.57
CA ASN A 418 -11.35 -22.16 9.01
C ASN A 418 -11.80 -21.14 7.95
N TYR A 419 -12.82 -21.52 7.18
CA TYR A 419 -13.36 -20.71 6.09
C TYR A 419 -14.37 -19.64 6.54
N GLU A 420 -15.06 -19.89 7.66
CA GLU A 420 -16.23 -19.12 8.11
C GLU A 420 -15.95 -18.39 9.44
N SER A 421 -14.86 -17.63 9.50
CA SER A 421 -14.60 -16.78 10.66
C SER A 421 -15.69 -15.71 10.81
N THR A 422 -16.41 -15.74 11.93
CA THR A 422 -17.38 -14.70 12.31
C THR A 422 -16.69 -13.42 12.77
N LYS A 423 -15.35 -13.42 12.92
CA LYS A 423 -14.55 -12.35 13.51
C LYS A 423 -15.08 -11.97 14.90
N TYR A 424 -15.47 -12.98 15.68
CA TYR A 424 -15.98 -12.79 17.03
C TYR A 424 -14.86 -12.37 18.00
N LEU A 425 -13.60 -12.72 17.72
CA LEU A 425 -12.43 -12.35 18.52
C LEU A 425 -11.49 -11.47 17.68
N LYS A 426 -11.05 -10.36 18.26
CA LYS A 426 -10.05 -9.44 17.68
C LYS A 426 -8.85 -9.41 18.62
N PHE A 427 -7.67 -9.67 18.08
CA PHE A 427 -6.41 -9.40 18.77
C PHE A 427 -6.04 -7.94 18.55
N ASN A 428 -5.87 -7.20 19.64
CA ASN A 428 -5.38 -5.82 19.62
C ASN A 428 -3.85 -5.81 19.62
N GLU A 429 -3.27 -6.68 20.46
CA GLU A 429 -1.83 -6.85 20.60
C GLU A 429 -1.50 -8.34 20.77
N ILE A 430 -0.44 -8.79 20.11
CA ILE A 430 0.20 -10.08 20.33
C ILE A 430 1.69 -9.82 20.39
N SER A 431 2.37 -10.28 21.42
CA SER A 431 3.83 -10.40 21.45
C SER A 431 4.18 -11.83 21.83
N ILE A 432 4.97 -12.48 20.98
CA ILE A 432 5.47 -13.84 21.18
C ILE A 432 6.99 -13.75 21.23
N SER A 433 7.61 -14.26 22.30
CA SER A 433 9.07 -14.36 22.39
C SER A 433 9.52 -15.75 22.79
N GLY A 434 10.73 -16.13 22.39
CA GLY A 434 11.33 -17.40 22.77
C GLY A 434 12.83 -17.42 22.48
N ASP A 435 13.54 -18.32 23.17
CA ASP A 435 14.98 -18.52 23.00
C ASP A 435 15.25 -19.78 22.16
N PHE A 436 15.75 -19.56 20.95
CA PHE A 436 16.05 -20.59 19.97
C PHE A 436 17.54 -20.93 20.01
N ILE A 437 17.90 -22.09 19.45
CA ILE A 437 19.29 -22.36 19.09
C ILE A 437 19.67 -21.38 17.97
N ALA A 438 20.87 -20.79 18.04
CA ALA A 438 21.28 -19.83 17.02
C ALA A 438 21.84 -20.54 15.78
N ASN A 439 22.82 -21.41 15.97
CA ASN A 439 23.53 -22.03 14.86
C ASN A 439 22.71 -23.14 14.19
N GLY A 440 22.57 -23.05 12.88
CA GLY A 440 21.88 -24.03 12.06
C GLY A 440 20.36 -23.90 12.12
N THR A 441 19.84 -22.88 12.80
CA THR A 441 18.40 -22.66 12.92
C THR A 441 17.94 -21.52 12.01
N LEU A 442 17.00 -21.82 11.10
CA LEU A 442 16.26 -20.83 10.35
C LEU A 442 14.95 -20.52 11.09
N VAL A 443 14.94 -19.43 11.84
CA VAL A 443 13.76 -18.86 12.50
C VAL A 443 13.02 -17.88 11.60
N MET A 444 11.70 -18.01 11.50
CA MET A 444 10.89 -17.21 10.59
C MET A 444 9.57 -16.78 11.23
N PRO A 445 9.03 -15.59 10.89
CA PRO A 445 7.66 -15.25 11.21
C PRO A 445 6.71 -16.07 10.34
N SER A 446 5.68 -16.65 10.94
CA SER A 446 4.63 -17.41 10.27
C SER A 446 3.28 -16.82 10.64
N SER A 447 2.55 -16.35 9.64
CA SER A 447 1.21 -15.80 9.84
C SER A 447 0.28 -16.27 8.73
N LEU A 448 -1.00 -16.42 9.05
CA LEU A 448 -2.00 -16.89 8.10
C LEU A 448 -3.36 -16.30 8.44
N ASP A 449 -4.05 -15.74 7.46
CA ASP A 449 -5.43 -15.30 7.58
C ASP A 449 -6.43 -16.38 7.12
N ASN A 450 -7.72 -16.15 7.33
CA ASN A 450 -8.80 -17.04 6.90
C ASN A 450 -9.01 -17.12 5.37
N LYS A 451 -8.18 -16.45 4.58
CA LYS A 451 -8.12 -16.56 3.12
C LYS A 451 -6.83 -17.24 2.64
N PHE A 452 -6.05 -17.81 3.54
CA PHE A 452 -4.77 -18.48 3.29
C PHE A 452 -3.69 -17.55 2.72
N HIS A 453 -3.67 -16.29 3.14
CA HIS A 453 -2.55 -15.39 2.88
C HIS A 453 -1.84 -15.05 4.20
N SER A 454 -0.53 -14.88 4.15
CA SER A 454 0.21 -14.32 5.28
C SER A 454 -0.23 -12.89 5.59
N LEU A 455 -0.04 -12.43 6.81
CA LEU A 455 -0.15 -11.01 7.12
C LEU A 455 0.94 -10.23 6.37
N ASP A 456 0.60 -9.03 5.93
CA ASP A 456 1.54 -8.15 5.23
C ASP A 456 2.57 -7.67 6.27
N ALA A 457 3.85 -7.57 5.88
CA ALA A 457 4.95 -7.24 6.77
C ALA A 457 4.73 -5.93 7.53
N LYS A 458 3.84 -5.03 7.07
CA LYS A 458 3.45 -3.82 7.81
C LYS A 458 2.63 -4.08 9.09
N TYR A 459 2.03 -5.26 9.26
CA TYR A 459 1.16 -5.59 10.40
C TYR A 459 1.91 -6.22 11.57
N TYR A 460 3.17 -6.60 11.41
CA TYR A 460 3.95 -7.23 12.46
C TYR A 460 5.39 -6.73 12.43
N GLN A 461 6.09 -6.91 13.54
CA GLN A 461 7.54 -6.74 13.60
C GLN A 461 8.16 -8.04 14.08
N PHE A 462 9.30 -8.39 13.48
CA PHE A 462 10.04 -9.59 13.79
C PHE A 462 11.47 -9.22 14.14
N TYR A 463 11.87 -9.53 15.36
CA TYR A 463 13.17 -9.21 15.93
C TYR A 463 13.92 -10.47 16.27
N SER A 464 15.23 -10.40 16.06
CA SER A 464 16.11 -11.49 16.39
C SER A 464 17.48 -10.96 16.79
N THR A 465 17.96 -11.40 17.95
CA THR A 465 19.27 -11.04 18.50
C THR A 465 20.04 -12.30 18.86
N VAL A 466 21.25 -12.45 18.32
CA VAL A 466 22.08 -13.63 18.51
C VAL A 466 23.11 -13.42 19.63
N ASP A 467 23.15 -14.35 20.58
CA ASP A 467 24.20 -14.52 21.58
C ASP A 467 25.16 -15.64 21.12
N TYR A 468 26.13 -15.25 20.27
CA TYR A 468 27.09 -16.19 19.67
C TYR A 468 27.85 -17.05 20.70
N PRO A 469 28.36 -16.51 21.84
CA PRO A 469 29.03 -17.33 22.86
C PRO A 469 28.21 -18.49 23.43
N ASN A 470 26.88 -18.32 23.54
CA ASN A 470 26.01 -19.30 24.16
C ASN A 470 25.19 -20.12 23.15
N ASP A 471 25.38 -19.88 21.85
CA ASP A 471 24.61 -20.49 20.76
C ASP A 471 23.09 -20.32 20.93
N ARG A 472 22.69 -19.12 21.38
CA ARG A 472 21.29 -18.76 21.61
C ARG A 472 20.88 -17.60 20.75
N GLN A 473 19.63 -17.62 20.29
CA GLN A 473 19.02 -16.52 19.56
C GLN A 473 17.69 -16.19 20.21
N HIS A 474 17.59 -14.99 20.78
CA HIS A 474 16.34 -14.48 21.31
C HIS A 474 15.52 -13.90 20.16
N VAL A 475 14.28 -14.37 20.01
CA VAL A 475 13.40 -13.99 18.90
C VAL A 475 12.09 -13.47 19.45
N GLN A 476 11.61 -12.37 18.89
CA GLN A 476 10.34 -11.76 19.25
C GLN A 476 9.52 -11.42 18.00
N LEU A 477 8.25 -11.78 18.00
CA LEU A 477 7.26 -11.44 16.98
C LEU A 477 6.12 -10.66 17.62
N THR A 478 5.93 -9.42 17.19
CA THR A 478 4.88 -8.53 17.69
C THR A 478 3.88 -8.19 16.59
N LEU A 479 2.60 -8.14 16.95
CA LEU A 479 1.52 -7.64 16.11
C LEU A 479 1.42 -6.12 16.29
N SER A 480 1.64 -5.37 15.22
CA SER A 480 1.66 -3.89 15.22
C SER A 480 0.28 -3.27 14.95
N SER A 481 -0.72 -4.08 14.62
CA SER A 481 -2.05 -3.62 14.23
C SER A 481 -3.09 -4.70 14.45
N SER A 482 -4.27 -4.32 14.96
CA SER A 482 -5.27 -5.31 15.37
C SER A 482 -5.79 -6.18 14.22
N VAL A 483 -6.03 -7.46 14.47
CA VAL A 483 -6.54 -8.44 13.49
C VAL A 483 -7.64 -9.33 14.08
N SER A 484 -8.59 -9.78 13.26
CA SER A 484 -9.77 -10.54 13.73
C SER A 484 -10.08 -11.82 12.93
N ASN A 485 -9.21 -12.17 11.99
CA ASN A 485 -9.39 -13.28 11.06
C ASN A 485 -8.12 -14.11 10.91
N LEU A 486 -7.40 -14.27 12.02
CA LEU A 486 -6.14 -14.98 12.10
C LEU A 486 -6.40 -16.50 12.19
N GLN A 487 -5.71 -17.30 11.37
CA GLN A 487 -5.60 -18.75 11.50
C GLN A 487 -4.33 -19.16 12.26
N THR A 488 -3.23 -18.48 11.98
CA THR A 488 -1.93 -18.72 12.60
C THR A 488 -1.18 -17.41 12.79
N PHE A 489 -0.50 -17.23 13.92
CA PHE A 489 0.51 -16.18 14.13
C PHE A 489 1.57 -16.71 15.08
N GLY A 490 2.81 -16.81 14.62
CA GLY A 490 3.86 -17.41 15.43
C GLY A 490 5.23 -17.37 14.80
N ILE A 491 6.21 -17.77 15.59
CA ILE A 491 7.59 -18.01 15.21
C ILE A 491 7.70 -19.50 14.87
N TYR A 492 8.17 -19.80 13.66
CA TYR A 492 8.36 -21.17 13.18
C TYR A 492 9.81 -21.35 12.72
N ALA A 493 10.50 -22.34 13.26
CA ALA A 493 11.91 -22.57 13.02
C ALA A 493 12.22 -23.97 12.49
N PHE A 494 13.16 -24.07 11.55
CA PHE A 494 13.80 -25.33 11.16
C PHE A 494 15.21 -25.41 11.75
N ASN A 495 15.51 -26.51 12.44
CA ASN A 495 16.81 -26.78 13.04
C ASN A 495 17.59 -27.77 12.16
N HIS A 496 18.60 -27.28 11.45
CA HIS A 496 19.47 -28.08 10.61
C HIS A 496 20.72 -28.48 11.41
N LYS A 497 20.73 -29.74 11.84
CA LYS A 497 21.89 -30.30 12.51
C LYS A 497 23.10 -30.29 11.57
N ASP A 498 24.27 -29.95 12.10
CA ASP A 498 25.56 -29.99 11.40
C ASP A 498 25.69 -29.00 10.21
N PHE A 499 24.86 -27.93 10.17
CA PHE A 499 24.94 -26.88 9.16
C PHE A 499 25.17 -25.50 9.80
N ASP A 500 26.37 -24.94 9.64
CA ASP A 500 26.76 -23.68 10.28
C ASP A 500 26.04 -22.47 9.64
N TYR A 501 24.97 -21.95 10.23
CA TYR A 501 24.15 -20.88 9.65
C TYR A 501 23.56 -19.98 10.74
N PHE A 502 23.72 -18.66 10.56
CA PHE A 502 23.15 -17.65 11.43
C PHE A 502 22.30 -16.68 10.62
N ILE A 503 21.10 -16.37 11.13
CA ILE A 503 20.24 -15.37 10.53
C ILE A 503 20.84 -13.98 10.74
N PRO A 504 20.79 -13.06 9.76
CA PRO A 504 21.25 -11.68 9.94
C PRO A 504 20.49 -10.97 11.07
N ASP A 505 21.22 -10.34 12.00
CA ASP A 505 20.61 -9.58 13.11
C ASP A 505 19.59 -8.55 12.58
N ALA A 506 18.46 -8.43 13.27
CA ALA A 506 17.49 -7.37 13.06
C ALA A 506 17.46 -6.52 14.34
N PRO A 507 18.02 -5.29 14.34
CA PRO A 507 18.08 -4.50 15.56
C PRO A 507 16.66 -4.12 16.04
N PRO A 508 16.41 -4.12 17.36
CA PRO A 508 15.14 -3.65 17.91
C PRO A 508 14.99 -2.13 17.67
N PRO A 509 13.75 -1.60 17.61
CA PRO A 509 13.53 -0.17 17.66
C PRO A 509 13.93 0.32 19.06
N GLN A 510 14.62 1.46 19.11
CA GLN A 510 14.83 2.14 20.39
C GLN A 510 13.47 2.54 20.98
N GLU A 511 13.18 2.07 22.20
CA GLU A 511 12.15 2.65 23.05
C GLU A 511 12.60 4.06 23.46
N ASP A 512 12.23 5.07 22.68
CA ASP A 512 12.29 6.44 23.16
C ASP A 512 11.07 6.71 24.06
N SER A 513 11.25 6.38 25.34
CA SER A 513 10.43 6.93 26.41
C SER A 513 10.73 8.42 26.54
N THR A 514 9.74 9.29 26.30
CA THR A 514 9.35 10.40 27.19
C THR A 514 8.26 11.27 26.53
N THR A 515 7.07 11.24 27.11
CA THR A 515 6.04 12.28 26.95
C THR A 515 6.54 13.56 27.64
N THR A 516 7.37 14.33 26.94
CA THR A 516 7.76 15.67 27.41
C THR A 516 6.74 16.68 26.87
N ILE A 517 6.00 17.33 27.77
CA ILE A 517 5.17 18.51 27.44
C ILE A 517 6.12 19.59 26.89
N ARG A 518 5.88 20.03 25.64
CA ARG A 518 6.74 21.03 24.98
C ARG A 518 6.48 22.42 25.56
N PRO A 519 7.53 23.21 25.89
CA PRO A 519 7.34 24.58 26.36
C PRO A 519 6.90 25.51 25.23
N ALA A 520 6.20 26.59 25.58
CA ALA A 520 5.76 27.61 24.62
C ALA A 520 6.92 28.24 23.80
N SER A 521 8.15 28.20 24.32
CA SER A 521 9.36 28.71 23.66
C SER A 521 9.81 27.92 22.44
N ASP A 522 9.34 26.67 22.27
CA ASP A 522 9.69 25.84 21.10
C ASP A 522 9.21 26.51 19.81
N ASP A 523 9.95 26.29 18.73
CA ASP A 523 9.66 26.80 17.38
C ASP A 523 8.59 25.99 16.63
N SER A 524 8.21 24.82 17.18
CA SER A 524 7.32 23.85 16.55
C SER A 524 6.43 23.15 17.57
N TYR A 525 5.38 22.49 17.09
CA TYR A 525 4.50 21.60 17.86
C TYR A 525 4.22 20.33 17.06
N VAL A 526 3.64 19.29 17.68
CA VAL A 526 3.27 18.05 16.97
C VAL A 526 1.76 17.85 16.97
N VAL A 527 1.17 17.74 15.79
CA VAL A 527 -0.25 17.41 15.60
C VAL A 527 -0.41 15.93 15.23
N GLY A 528 -1.40 15.27 15.80
CA GLY A 528 -1.92 14.00 15.31
C GLY A 528 -3.12 14.24 14.41
N VAL A 529 -2.94 14.20 13.08
CA VAL A 529 -4.08 14.24 12.15
C VAL A 529 -4.57 12.82 11.88
N VAL A 530 -5.87 12.60 11.94
CA VAL A 530 -6.48 11.28 11.80
C VAL A 530 -7.16 11.13 10.45
N GLU A 531 -6.87 10.03 9.75
CA GLU A 531 -7.72 9.50 8.69
C GLU A 531 -8.65 8.45 9.31
N PHE A 532 -9.97 8.61 9.19
CA PHE A 532 -10.93 7.71 9.86
C PHE A 532 -11.98 7.14 8.92
N ARG A 533 -12.06 5.80 8.88
CA ARG A 533 -13.13 5.06 8.19
C ARG A 533 -14.34 4.83 9.12
N PRO A 534 -15.51 5.43 8.84
CA PRO A 534 -16.73 5.16 9.59
C PRO A 534 -17.41 3.86 9.14
N GLU A 535 -18.23 3.28 10.01
CA GLU A 535 -19.15 2.19 9.67
C GLU A 535 -20.28 2.67 8.73
N PRO A 536 -20.92 1.76 7.98
CA PRO A 536 -22.06 2.06 7.12
C PRO A 536 -23.18 2.84 7.82
N LYS A 537 -23.80 3.78 7.10
CA LYS A 537 -24.84 4.68 7.65
C LYS A 537 -26.15 3.96 8.02
N ASP A 538 -26.39 2.75 7.52
CA ASP A 538 -27.56 1.91 7.77
C ASP A 538 -27.44 1.04 9.03
N MET A 539 -26.27 1.02 9.67
CA MET A 539 -26.08 0.40 10.98
C MET A 539 -26.91 1.12 12.06
N ASP A 540 -27.34 0.37 13.08
CA ASP A 540 -27.95 0.95 14.28
C ASP A 540 -27.09 2.07 14.87
N ILE A 541 -27.72 3.19 15.19
CA ILE A 541 -27.03 4.45 15.50
C ILE A 541 -26.21 4.33 16.79
N ALA A 542 -26.80 3.77 17.86
CA ALA A 542 -26.13 3.62 19.15
C ALA A 542 -24.91 2.69 19.02
N THR A 543 -25.10 1.57 18.30
CA THR A 543 -24.03 0.61 18.01
C THR A 543 -22.89 1.26 17.21
N ARG A 544 -23.23 2.02 16.16
CA ARG A 544 -22.28 2.73 15.31
C ARG A 544 -21.45 3.74 16.11
N THR A 545 -22.11 4.60 16.88
CA THR A 545 -21.43 5.60 17.73
C THR A 545 -20.53 4.94 18.78
N SER A 546 -20.96 3.82 19.36
CA SER A 546 -20.13 3.06 20.31
C SER A 546 -18.86 2.50 19.65
N ILE A 547 -18.97 1.89 18.46
CA ILE A 547 -17.82 1.37 17.71
C ILE A 547 -16.86 2.49 17.35
N HIS A 548 -17.38 3.64 16.91
CA HIS A 548 -16.56 4.80 16.59
C HIS A 548 -15.84 5.34 17.82
N LEU A 549 -16.54 5.50 18.95
CA LEU A 549 -15.96 6.00 20.19
C LEU A 549 -14.81 5.12 20.69
N GLU A 550 -14.97 3.79 20.66
CA GLU A 550 -13.88 2.88 21.03
C GLU A 550 -12.69 3.00 20.07
N ALA A 551 -12.94 3.12 18.77
CA ALA A 551 -11.87 3.34 17.81
C ALA A 551 -11.14 4.69 18.00
N TYR A 552 -11.86 5.73 18.41
CA TYR A 552 -11.26 7.02 18.79
C TYR A 552 -10.36 6.86 20.02
N LYS A 553 -10.82 6.16 21.06
CA LYS A 553 -10.04 5.85 22.27
C LYS A 553 -8.77 5.06 21.93
N GLU A 554 -8.88 4.02 21.10
CA GLU A 554 -7.74 3.22 20.62
C GLU A 554 -6.69 4.13 19.94
N LEU A 555 -7.12 4.99 19.01
CA LEU A 555 -6.22 5.89 18.29
C LEU A 555 -5.55 6.91 19.20
N ILE A 556 -6.27 7.49 20.17
CA ILE A 556 -5.72 8.51 21.08
C ILE A 556 -4.75 7.88 22.10
N ARG A 557 -4.92 6.60 22.44
CA ARG A 557 -4.02 5.86 23.34
C ARG A 557 -2.83 5.21 22.62
N SER A 558 -2.79 5.25 21.29
CA SER A 558 -1.74 4.64 20.48
C SER A 558 -0.34 5.23 20.77
N ASN A 559 0.70 4.47 20.42
CA ASN A 559 2.09 4.92 20.59
C ASN A 559 2.39 6.17 19.73
N GLU A 560 1.80 6.25 18.54
CA GLU A 560 1.90 7.40 17.65
C GLU A 560 1.29 8.65 18.27
N ALA A 561 0.15 8.52 18.96
CA ALA A 561 -0.50 9.62 19.65
C ALA A 561 0.34 10.13 20.83
N LYS A 562 1.18 9.31 21.48
CA LYS A 562 2.00 9.76 22.63
C LYS A 562 2.87 10.97 22.29
N LEU A 563 3.33 11.08 21.04
CA LEU A 563 4.18 12.17 20.55
C LEU A 563 3.45 13.50 20.30
N THR A 564 2.11 13.49 20.27
CA THR A 564 1.29 14.63 19.84
C THR A 564 0.90 15.56 20.98
N ASP A 565 0.87 16.86 20.69
CA ASP A 565 0.36 17.92 21.56
C ASP A 565 -1.16 18.11 21.39
N ILE A 566 -1.64 17.97 20.15
CA ILE A 566 -3.04 18.10 19.74
C ILE A 566 -3.43 16.99 18.76
N VAL A 567 -4.64 16.44 18.88
CA VAL A 567 -5.17 15.44 17.94
C VAL A 567 -6.43 15.98 17.27
N VAL A 568 -6.53 15.82 15.94
CA VAL A 568 -7.66 16.30 15.13
C VAL A 568 -8.32 15.12 14.45
N PHE A 569 -9.63 14.96 14.67
CA PHE A 569 -10.45 13.91 14.06
C PHE A 569 -11.34 14.43 12.92
N PRO A 570 -11.75 13.56 11.98
CA PRO A 570 -12.59 13.97 10.85
C PRO A 570 -14.04 14.29 11.22
N GLU A 571 -14.65 15.10 10.37
CA GLU A 571 -16.05 15.48 10.44
C GLU A 571 -17.01 14.29 10.26
N LEU A 572 -18.13 14.28 11.00
CA LEU A 572 -19.25 13.34 10.88
C LEU A 572 -18.86 11.85 10.98
N THR A 573 -17.77 11.55 11.69
CA THR A 573 -17.28 10.17 11.87
C THR A 573 -17.52 9.58 13.26
N LEU A 574 -17.87 10.38 14.27
CA LEU A 574 -18.12 9.88 15.64
C LEU A 574 -19.60 9.55 15.88
N ASN A 575 -20.44 10.55 16.13
CA ASN A 575 -21.90 10.39 16.24
C ASN A 575 -22.63 10.86 14.96
N SER A 576 -23.94 10.70 14.93
CA SER A 576 -24.83 10.98 13.80
C SER A 576 -25.78 12.12 14.13
N PRO A 577 -26.38 12.78 13.11
CA PRO A 577 -27.48 13.71 13.33
C PRO A 577 -28.65 13.13 14.13
N ASN A 578 -28.78 11.81 14.25
CA ASN A 578 -29.87 11.14 14.96
C ASN A 578 -29.58 10.78 16.43
N ASP A 579 -28.35 10.99 16.91
CA ASP A 579 -27.94 10.88 18.31
C ASP A 579 -27.11 12.11 18.72
N PRO A 580 -27.69 13.32 18.62
CA PRO A 580 -26.99 14.54 18.97
C PRO A 580 -26.74 14.63 20.48
N VAL A 581 -25.67 15.32 20.88
CA VAL A 581 -25.27 15.47 22.29
C VAL A 581 -25.17 16.94 22.70
N PRO A 582 -25.51 17.32 23.94
CA PRO A 582 -25.38 18.70 24.38
C PRO A 582 -23.90 19.06 24.54
N VAL A 583 -23.52 20.26 24.09
CA VAL A 583 -22.16 20.78 24.24
C VAL A 583 -22.22 22.09 25.03
N PRO A 584 -21.51 22.20 26.18
CA PRO A 584 -21.53 23.41 26.99
C PRO A 584 -20.94 24.61 26.26
N ASP A 585 -21.31 25.83 26.67
CA ASP A 585 -20.67 27.02 26.13
C ASP A 585 -19.23 27.12 26.66
N PRO A 586 -18.22 27.32 25.81
CA PRO A 586 -16.83 27.46 26.25
C PRO A 586 -16.60 28.56 27.30
N LYS A 587 -17.46 29.59 27.35
CA LYS A 587 -17.38 30.67 28.35
C LYS A 587 -17.62 30.19 29.79
N ASP A 588 -18.32 29.07 29.94
CA ASP A 588 -18.61 28.50 31.25
C ASP A 588 -17.43 27.67 31.79
N ALA A 589 -16.40 27.41 30.97
CA ALA A 589 -15.19 26.67 31.33
C ALA A 589 -15.50 25.32 32.02
N ILE A 590 -16.50 24.61 31.49
CA ILE A 590 -16.95 23.32 32.05
C ILE A 590 -16.00 22.21 31.63
N THR A 591 -15.62 21.36 32.58
CA THR A 591 -14.96 20.07 32.37
C THR A 591 -16.01 18.96 32.46
N PRO A 592 -16.47 18.39 31.33
CA PRO A 592 -17.54 17.38 31.35
C PRO A 592 -17.16 16.05 32.02
N CYS A 593 -15.88 15.78 32.26
CA CYS A 593 -15.43 14.49 32.78
C CYS A 593 -16.05 14.16 34.14
N ILE A 594 -16.89 13.13 34.14
CA ILE A 594 -17.40 12.47 35.32
C ILE A 594 -16.73 11.08 35.38
N PRO A 595 -16.03 10.72 36.47
CA PRO A 595 -15.45 9.40 36.62
C PRO A 595 -16.51 8.30 36.45
N ASN A 596 -16.25 7.34 35.55
CA ASN A 596 -17.19 6.29 35.14
C ASN A 596 -18.49 6.79 34.47
N GLY A 597 -18.52 8.05 34.01
CA GLY A 597 -19.63 8.58 33.21
C GLY A 597 -19.75 7.87 31.86
N THR A 598 -20.97 7.53 31.47
CA THR A 598 -21.26 6.83 30.20
C THR A 598 -21.59 7.79 29.05
N GLU A 599 -21.76 9.08 29.35
CA GLU A 599 -22.09 10.09 28.34
C GLU A 599 -20.90 10.35 27.41
N LEU A 600 -21.17 10.50 26.11
CA LEU A 600 -20.15 10.66 25.07
C LEU A 600 -19.17 11.81 25.39
N LEU A 601 -19.70 12.99 25.75
CA LEU A 601 -18.88 14.17 26.04
C LEU A 601 -18.02 13.98 27.30
N SER A 602 -18.57 13.35 28.35
CA SER A 602 -17.82 13.00 29.56
C SER A 602 -16.67 12.06 29.25
N GLN A 603 -16.90 11.02 28.43
CA GLN A 603 -15.86 10.06 28.06
C GLN A 603 -14.73 10.72 27.26
N LEU A 604 -15.05 11.61 26.32
CA LEU A 604 -14.05 12.38 25.58
C LEU A 604 -13.27 13.33 26.50
N SER A 605 -13.96 14.06 27.38
CA SER A 605 -13.32 14.94 28.36
C SER A 605 -12.35 14.17 29.28
N CYS A 606 -12.76 13.01 29.79
CA CYS A 606 -11.88 12.17 30.61
C CYS A 606 -10.69 11.63 29.81
N LEU A 607 -10.86 11.31 28.53
CA LEU A 607 -9.78 10.84 27.66
C LEU A 607 -8.73 11.93 27.41
N ALA A 608 -9.15 13.20 27.27
CA ALA A 608 -8.23 14.34 27.20
C ALA A 608 -7.38 14.46 28.46
N ILE A 609 -7.99 14.31 29.65
CA ILE A 609 -7.29 14.31 30.94
C ILE A 609 -6.32 13.14 31.04
N GLU A 610 -6.80 11.94 30.73
CA GLU A 610 -6.03 10.69 30.81
C GLU A 610 -4.76 10.77 29.96
N THR A 611 -4.88 11.30 28.75
CA THR A 611 -3.78 11.33 27.77
C THR A 611 -2.98 12.63 27.80
N GLY A 612 -3.49 13.66 28.48
CA GLY A 612 -2.89 14.98 28.59
C GLY A 612 -2.80 15.71 27.25
N LYS A 613 -3.84 15.63 26.39
CA LYS A 613 -3.81 16.14 25.00
C LYS A 613 -4.90 17.16 24.74
N TYR A 614 -4.62 18.10 23.84
CA TYR A 614 -5.70 18.84 23.19
C TYR A 614 -6.39 17.93 22.18
N MET A 615 -7.72 17.96 22.13
CA MET A 615 -8.49 17.13 21.21
C MET A 615 -9.52 17.97 20.44
N VAL A 616 -9.51 17.85 19.12
CA VAL A 616 -10.49 18.48 18.23
C VAL A 616 -11.39 17.40 17.66
N ILE A 617 -12.63 17.36 18.12
CA ILE A 617 -13.60 16.31 17.81
C ILE A 617 -14.83 16.95 17.17
N ASN A 618 -15.27 16.42 16.04
CA ASN A 618 -16.52 16.82 15.41
C ASN A 618 -17.70 15.97 15.93
N LEU A 619 -18.79 16.62 16.29
CA LEU A 619 -19.99 16.03 16.86
C LEU A 619 -21.25 16.61 16.21
N SER A 620 -22.32 15.80 16.19
CA SER A 620 -23.66 16.36 16.13
C SER A 620 -24.05 16.89 17.52
N GLU A 621 -24.18 18.21 17.64
CA GLU A 621 -24.61 18.90 18.86
C GLU A 621 -26.13 19.00 18.91
N SER A 622 -26.73 18.78 20.09
CA SER A 622 -28.11 19.15 20.39
C SER A 622 -28.17 20.49 21.11
N PHE A 623 -29.07 21.38 20.70
CA PHE A 623 -29.27 22.68 21.32
C PHE A 623 -30.76 22.96 21.55
N GLU A 624 -31.10 23.37 22.78
CA GLU A 624 -32.48 23.71 23.17
C GLU A 624 -32.84 25.16 22.81
N CYS A 625 -34.01 25.34 22.20
CA CYS A 625 -34.48 26.63 21.67
C CYS A 625 -34.61 27.75 22.71
N ASP A 626 -34.93 27.44 23.97
CA ASP A 626 -35.14 28.44 25.04
C ASP A 626 -33.84 29.19 25.41
N SER A 627 -32.69 28.74 24.88
CA SER A 627 -31.37 29.34 25.09
C SER A 627 -30.87 30.20 23.92
N LEU A 628 -31.69 30.47 22.89
CA LEU A 628 -31.29 31.33 21.77
C LEU A 628 -31.00 32.78 22.24
N PRO A 629 -29.98 33.44 21.66
CA PRO A 629 -29.73 34.86 21.90
C PRO A 629 -30.96 35.71 21.57
N ALA A 630 -31.25 36.73 22.40
CA ALA A 630 -32.41 37.62 22.24
C ALA A 630 -32.47 38.38 20.89
N ASN A 631 -31.38 38.35 20.12
CA ASN A 631 -31.21 38.98 18.82
C ASN A 631 -31.29 38.01 17.63
N ASP A 632 -31.52 36.70 17.82
CA ASP A 632 -31.78 35.76 16.71
C ASP A 632 -33.27 35.83 16.31
N PRO A 633 -33.63 36.38 15.13
CA PRO A 633 -35.02 36.57 14.74
C PRO A 633 -35.66 35.29 14.17
N ARG A 634 -34.92 34.17 14.10
CA ARG A 634 -35.41 32.96 13.44
C ARG A 634 -36.45 32.23 14.30
N PRO A 635 -37.51 31.65 13.70
CA PRO A 635 -38.50 30.90 14.44
C PRO A 635 -37.86 29.66 15.08
N CYS A 636 -37.92 29.55 16.41
CA CYS A 636 -37.54 28.34 17.14
C CYS A 636 -38.80 27.73 17.74
N ASP A 637 -39.07 26.46 17.44
CA ASP A 637 -40.14 25.73 18.10
C ASP A 637 -39.65 25.34 19.50
N PRO A 638 -40.30 25.81 20.60
CA PRO A 638 -39.90 25.48 21.96
C PRO A 638 -39.91 23.96 22.25
N ASN A 639 -40.63 23.18 21.43
CA ASN A 639 -40.68 21.71 21.55
C ASN A 639 -39.70 20.99 20.62
N ALA A 640 -38.87 21.71 19.86
CA ALA A 640 -37.90 21.14 18.93
C ALA A 640 -36.46 21.37 19.41
N THR A 641 -35.61 20.36 19.24
CA THR A 641 -34.16 20.44 19.48
C THR A 641 -33.46 20.78 18.18
N ASN A 642 -32.77 21.93 18.13
CA ASN A 642 -31.89 22.26 17.01
C ASN A 642 -30.66 21.36 17.04
N ARG A 643 -30.11 21.06 15.86
CA ARG A 643 -28.95 20.19 15.73
C ARG A 643 -27.89 20.89 14.92
N TYR A 644 -26.63 20.84 15.37
CA TYR A 644 -25.52 21.50 14.68
C TYR A 644 -24.40 20.51 14.39
N ASN A 645 -23.77 20.62 13.22
CA ASN A 645 -22.47 19.99 12.97
C ASN A 645 -21.41 20.86 13.66
N THR A 646 -20.72 20.29 14.65
CA THR A 646 -20.00 21.09 15.65
C THR A 646 -18.62 20.54 15.93
N ASN A 647 -17.58 21.35 15.75
CA ASN A 647 -16.25 21.05 16.27
C ASN A 647 -16.19 21.46 17.74
N VAL A 648 -15.71 20.55 18.60
CA VAL A 648 -15.50 20.76 20.03
C VAL A 648 -14.02 20.57 20.32
N VAL A 649 -13.44 21.53 21.06
CA VAL A 649 -12.04 21.51 21.44
C VAL A 649 -11.92 21.30 22.95
N PHE A 650 -11.24 20.23 23.34
CA PHE A 650 -10.87 19.94 24.72
C PHE A 650 -9.42 20.36 24.99
N ASP A 651 -9.16 20.97 26.13
CA ASP A 651 -7.80 21.17 26.64
C ASP A 651 -7.26 19.92 27.35
N ARG A 652 -5.99 19.97 27.81
CA ARG A 652 -5.35 18.86 28.54
C ARG A 652 -6.04 18.51 29.86
N ASN A 653 -6.88 19.40 30.41
CA ASN A 653 -7.67 19.18 31.62
C ASN A 653 -9.09 18.68 31.29
N GLY A 654 -9.38 18.35 30.03
CA GLY A 654 -10.70 17.91 29.57
C GLY A 654 -11.75 19.02 29.53
N THR A 655 -11.37 20.28 29.67
CA THR A 655 -12.27 21.43 29.63
C THR A 655 -12.64 21.74 28.18
N VAL A 656 -13.92 22.03 27.91
CA VAL A 656 -14.34 22.53 26.60
C VAL A 656 -13.91 23.99 26.46
N ILE A 657 -12.92 24.25 25.60
CA ILE A 657 -12.33 25.60 25.41
C ILE A 657 -12.72 26.27 24.10
N ALA A 658 -13.27 25.51 23.15
CA ALA A 658 -13.81 26.05 21.91
C ALA A 658 -14.97 25.17 21.40
N ARG A 659 -15.94 25.82 20.77
CA ARG A 659 -17.08 25.20 20.08
C ARG A 659 -17.32 26.01 18.82
N TYR A 660 -17.34 25.34 17.66
CA TYR A 660 -17.62 25.96 16.37
C TYR A 660 -18.72 25.18 15.65
N ARG A 661 -19.82 25.87 15.30
CA ARG A 661 -20.91 25.29 14.51
C ARG A 661 -20.73 25.60 13.03
N LYS A 662 -20.70 24.55 12.20
CA LYS A 662 -20.48 24.64 10.76
C LYS A 662 -21.50 25.57 10.10
N THR A 663 -20.99 26.50 9.30
CA THR A 663 -21.82 27.53 8.65
C THR A 663 -22.31 27.06 7.28
N HIS A 664 -21.44 26.43 6.48
CA HIS A 664 -21.76 26.02 5.12
C HIS A 664 -22.02 24.51 5.06
N LEU A 665 -23.28 24.10 5.14
CA LEU A 665 -23.67 22.68 5.14
C LEU A 665 -23.54 22.04 3.74
N PHE A 666 -23.22 20.74 3.69
CA PHE A 666 -23.18 19.97 2.44
C PHE A 666 -23.73 18.56 2.65
N GLN A 667 -24.89 18.25 2.07
CA GLN A 667 -25.61 16.98 2.25
C GLN A 667 -25.94 16.62 3.72
N GLU A 668 -26.32 17.61 4.53
CA GLU A 668 -26.61 17.44 5.97
C GLU A 668 -28.09 17.76 6.29
N PRO A 669 -29.03 16.89 5.89
CA PRO A 669 -30.45 17.15 6.10
C PRO A 669 -30.81 17.16 7.59
N GLY A 670 -31.58 18.16 8.02
CA GLY A 670 -32.02 18.31 9.41
C GLY A 670 -30.99 18.97 10.34
N THR A 671 -29.85 19.42 9.81
CA THR A 671 -28.87 20.23 10.55
C THR A 671 -29.18 21.72 10.38
N SER A 672 -29.10 22.46 11.47
CA SER A 672 -29.28 23.91 11.55
C SER A 672 -27.95 24.64 11.34
N VAL A 673 -28.02 25.91 10.96
CA VAL A 673 -26.88 26.85 10.93
C VAL A 673 -27.10 27.96 11.95
N THR A 674 -26.06 28.71 12.31
CA THR A 674 -26.22 29.92 13.14
C THR A 674 -26.80 31.07 12.32
N PHE A 675 -27.27 32.12 13.00
CA PHE A 675 -27.83 33.30 12.31
C PHE A 675 -26.71 34.10 11.62
N GLU A 676 -25.59 34.25 12.31
CA GLU A 676 -24.33 34.78 11.77
C GLU A 676 -23.23 33.72 11.89
N PRO A 677 -22.28 33.67 10.93
CA PRO A 677 -21.13 32.75 11.01
C PRO A 677 -20.31 32.97 12.29
N GLU A 678 -19.98 31.90 13.00
CA GLU A 678 -19.17 31.98 14.21
C GLU A 678 -17.68 32.13 13.86
N ILE A 679 -17.02 33.15 14.41
CA ILE A 679 -15.56 33.35 14.26
C ILE A 679 -14.86 32.82 15.51
N ILE A 680 -14.38 31.58 15.46
CA ILE A 680 -13.87 30.85 16.64
C ILE A 680 -12.36 30.66 16.58
N THR A 681 -11.70 31.00 17.69
CA THR A 681 -10.29 30.70 17.93
C THR A 681 -10.09 30.13 19.33
N PHE A 682 -8.97 29.43 19.55
CA PHE A 682 -8.54 29.02 20.88
C PHE A 682 -7.02 29.09 21.01
N ASP A 683 -6.55 29.34 22.23
CA ASP A 683 -5.12 29.43 22.57
C ASP A 683 -4.66 28.14 23.27
N THR A 684 -3.41 27.73 23.03
CA THR A 684 -2.80 26.55 23.67
C THR A 684 -1.66 26.92 24.62
N ASP A 685 -1.35 26.01 25.55
CA ASP A 685 -0.22 26.14 26.49
C ASP A 685 1.15 26.15 25.80
N PHE A 686 1.25 25.59 24.58
CA PHE A 686 2.42 25.66 23.71
C PHE A 686 2.45 26.92 22.82
N GLY A 687 1.58 27.90 23.06
CA GLY A 687 1.69 29.25 22.49
C GLY A 687 1.24 29.39 21.04
N VAL A 688 0.26 28.58 20.61
CA VAL A 688 -0.35 28.68 19.26
C VAL A 688 -1.81 29.06 19.40
N ARG A 689 -2.27 29.98 18.54
CA ARG A 689 -3.68 30.34 18.39
C ARG A 689 -4.25 29.67 17.15
N PHE A 690 -5.20 28.77 17.34
CA PHE A 690 -5.85 28.06 16.24
C PHE A 690 -7.17 28.68 15.85
N GLY A 691 -7.43 28.79 14.55
CA GLY A 691 -8.76 28.95 13.98
C GLY A 691 -9.46 27.61 13.81
N VAL A 692 -10.77 27.56 14.03
CA VAL A 692 -11.58 26.34 13.90
C VAL A 692 -12.55 26.49 12.74
N VAL A 693 -12.47 25.59 11.76
CA VAL A 693 -13.29 25.59 10.55
C VAL A 693 -13.61 24.15 10.12
N THR A 694 -14.66 23.93 9.34
CA THR A 694 -15.10 22.56 8.98
C THR A 694 -15.38 22.43 7.49
N CYS A 695 -14.70 21.48 6.83
CA CYS A 695 -15.00 21.00 5.49
C CYS A 695 -15.39 22.10 4.48
N PHE A 696 -16.66 22.14 4.07
CA PHE A 696 -17.16 23.02 3.01
C PHE A 696 -17.00 24.52 3.32
N ASP A 697 -16.84 24.92 4.59
CA ASP A 697 -16.52 26.29 4.98
C ASP A 697 -15.26 26.83 4.28
N LEU A 698 -14.29 25.96 3.95
CA LEU A 698 -13.03 26.31 3.28
C LEU A 698 -13.22 27.08 1.97
N LEU A 699 -14.37 26.92 1.30
CA LEU A 699 -14.68 27.54 0.01
C LEU A 699 -15.37 28.89 0.13
N PHE A 700 -15.58 29.41 1.34
CA PHE A 700 -16.33 30.64 1.59
C PHE A 700 -15.54 31.63 2.44
N ALA A 701 -15.80 32.93 2.22
CA ALA A 701 -15.06 34.00 2.88
C ALA A 701 -15.23 34.01 4.41
N GLU A 702 -16.45 33.84 4.89
CA GLU A 702 -16.73 33.75 6.32
C GLU A 702 -17.02 32.29 6.68
N PRO A 703 -16.47 31.73 7.78
CA PRO A 703 -15.57 32.39 8.72
C PRO A 703 -14.08 32.37 8.31
N THR A 704 -13.71 31.62 7.26
CA THR A 704 -12.31 31.21 7.03
C THR A 704 -11.36 32.37 6.71
N LEU A 705 -11.67 33.21 5.72
CA LEU A 705 -10.84 34.36 5.35
C LEU A 705 -10.94 35.48 6.39
N GLN A 706 -12.04 35.56 7.13
CA GLN A 706 -12.16 36.50 8.24
C GLN A 706 -11.17 36.16 9.37
N LEU A 707 -10.98 34.87 9.69
CA LEU A 707 -9.94 34.42 10.62
C LEU A 707 -8.53 34.77 10.12
N VAL A 708 -8.26 34.59 8.83
CA VAL A 708 -6.97 34.99 8.21
C VAL A 708 -6.75 36.49 8.34
N LYS A 709 -7.75 37.33 8.04
CA LYS A 709 -7.68 38.81 8.21
C LYS A 709 -7.44 39.23 9.66
N MET A 710 -7.85 38.41 10.63
CA MET A 710 -7.59 38.61 12.05
C MET A 710 -6.18 38.18 12.49
N GLY A 711 -5.35 37.70 11.56
CA GLY A 711 -3.97 37.28 11.81
C GLY A 711 -3.82 35.88 12.38
N VAL A 712 -4.84 35.02 12.24
CA VAL A 712 -4.75 33.61 12.62
C VAL A 712 -3.88 32.88 11.61
N THR A 713 -2.85 32.19 12.09
CA THR A 713 -1.85 31.50 11.24
C THR A 713 -1.99 29.99 11.23
N ASP A 714 -2.76 29.41 12.14
CA ASP A 714 -2.86 27.96 12.31
C ASP A 714 -4.33 27.53 12.37
N PHE A 715 -4.72 26.52 11.60
CA PHE A 715 -6.12 26.09 11.47
C PHE A 715 -6.27 24.60 11.70
N VAL A 716 -7.24 24.22 12.52
CA VAL A 716 -7.69 22.82 12.65
C VAL A 716 -8.91 22.60 11.77
N PHE A 717 -8.87 21.55 10.96
CA PHE A 717 -9.84 21.34 9.88
C PHE A 717 -10.33 19.88 9.80
N PRO A 718 -11.35 19.51 10.61
CA PRO A 718 -12.12 18.29 10.41
C PRO A 718 -12.85 18.31 9.05
N ALA A 719 -12.73 17.23 8.28
CA ALA A 719 -13.28 17.19 6.92
C ALA A 719 -13.87 15.83 6.53
N TYR A 720 -15.12 15.85 6.07
CA TYR A 720 -15.73 14.80 5.27
C TYR A 720 -15.83 15.31 3.83
N TRP A 721 -14.71 15.25 3.10
CA TRP A 721 -14.57 15.89 1.80
C TRP A 721 -14.82 14.93 0.64
N GLU A 722 -15.88 15.14 -0.13
CA GLU A 722 -16.12 14.40 -1.37
C GLU A 722 -15.23 14.95 -2.50
N SER A 723 -14.25 14.16 -2.94
CA SER A 723 -13.30 14.60 -3.96
C SER A 723 -13.94 14.71 -5.35
N GLU A 724 -13.83 15.89 -5.97
CA GLU A 724 -14.30 16.20 -7.33
C GLU A 724 -13.13 16.69 -8.21
N PRO A 725 -12.36 15.79 -8.83
CA PRO A 725 -11.30 16.19 -9.76
C PRO A 725 -11.89 16.87 -11.02
N PRO A 726 -11.13 17.77 -11.68
CA PRO A 726 -9.68 17.91 -11.59
C PRO A 726 -9.12 18.82 -10.48
N PHE A 727 -9.92 19.68 -9.85
CA PHE A 727 -9.40 20.73 -8.96
C PHE A 727 -9.80 20.61 -7.49
N LEU A 728 -10.84 19.85 -7.15
CA LEU A 728 -11.40 19.78 -5.80
C LEU A 728 -11.20 18.40 -5.16
N THR A 729 -10.04 17.79 -5.38
CA THR A 729 -9.64 16.64 -4.56
C THR A 729 -9.18 17.13 -3.19
N ALA A 730 -9.39 16.32 -2.14
CA ALA A 730 -9.22 16.75 -0.74
C ALA A 730 -7.85 17.40 -0.48
N VAL A 731 -6.75 16.63 -0.53
CA VAL A 731 -5.41 17.18 -0.24
C VAL A 731 -4.98 18.30 -1.19
N GLN A 732 -5.49 18.29 -2.43
CA GLN A 732 -5.22 19.32 -3.42
C GLN A 732 -5.78 20.67 -3.02
N ILE A 733 -7.06 20.72 -2.67
CA ILE A 733 -7.72 21.99 -2.34
C ILE A 733 -7.28 22.49 -0.95
N PHE A 734 -6.98 21.57 -0.03
CA PHE A 734 -6.46 21.92 1.29
C PHE A 734 -5.09 22.58 1.18
N GLU A 735 -4.17 22.01 0.40
CA GLU A 735 -2.87 22.62 0.14
C GLU A 735 -2.99 23.95 -0.60
N SER A 736 -3.85 24.01 -1.62
CA SER A 736 -4.11 25.23 -2.41
C SER A 736 -4.55 26.38 -1.50
N TRP A 737 -5.47 26.10 -0.56
CA TRP A 737 -6.01 27.08 0.37
C TRP A 737 -4.97 27.54 1.39
N ALA A 738 -4.22 26.61 1.99
CA ALA A 738 -3.14 26.94 2.90
C ALA A 738 -2.06 27.78 2.21
N TYR A 739 -1.68 27.41 0.99
CA TYR A 739 -0.70 28.12 0.18
C TYR A 739 -1.16 29.53 -0.21
N GLY A 740 -2.42 29.69 -0.63
CA GLY A 740 -2.98 30.98 -1.03
C GLY A 740 -3.02 32.00 0.11
N ASN A 741 -3.32 31.54 1.32
CA ASN A 741 -3.44 32.38 2.52
C ASN A 741 -2.14 32.48 3.33
N ASP A 742 -1.12 31.68 2.99
CA ASP A 742 0.14 31.54 3.72
C ASP A 742 -0.03 31.19 5.21
N VAL A 743 -0.83 30.14 5.47
CA VAL A 743 -1.16 29.67 6.82
C VAL A 743 -0.94 28.17 6.98
N ASN A 744 -0.79 27.72 8.23
CA ASN A 744 -0.79 26.31 8.58
C ASN A 744 -2.22 25.75 8.61
N LEU A 745 -2.43 24.58 7.97
CA LEU A 745 -3.72 23.88 7.95
C LEU A 745 -3.52 22.41 8.30
N MET A 746 -4.19 21.93 9.36
CA MET A 746 -4.19 20.53 9.79
C MET A 746 -5.54 19.90 9.45
N ALA A 747 -5.56 19.20 8.32
CA ALA A 747 -6.74 18.57 7.77
C ALA A 747 -6.86 17.10 8.19
N ALA A 748 -7.94 16.75 8.90
CA ALA A 748 -8.27 15.37 9.28
C ALA A 748 -9.42 14.86 8.41
N GLY A 749 -9.13 13.87 7.56
CA GLY A 749 -10.03 13.40 6.51
C GLY A 749 -10.79 12.12 6.83
N THR A 750 -12.05 12.06 6.37
CA THR A 750 -12.85 10.84 6.41
C THR A 750 -12.43 9.88 5.29
N ASN A 751 -12.35 8.58 5.60
CA ASN A 751 -12.09 7.51 4.64
C ASN A 751 -13.36 6.72 4.30
N TYR A 752 -14.08 7.14 3.26
CA TYR A 752 -15.35 6.54 2.85
C TYR A 752 -15.46 6.41 1.32
N ASN A 753 -14.99 5.25 0.83
CA ASN A 753 -14.94 4.88 -0.58
C ASN A 753 -16.22 5.19 -1.40
N PRO A 754 -17.46 4.94 -0.90
CA PRO A 754 -18.66 5.19 -1.70
C PRO A 754 -18.88 6.65 -2.11
N SER A 755 -18.32 7.61 -1.35
CA SER A 755 -18.42 9.06 -1.61
C SER A 755 -17.14 9.68 -2.17
N GLY A 756 -16.09 8.87 -2.33
CA GLY A 756 -14.78 9.38 -2.74
C GLY A 756 -14.06 10.20 -1.67
N SER A 757 -14.52 10.12 -0.41
CA SER A 757 -13.89 10.81 0.72
C SER A 757 -12.66 10.06 1.18
N THR A 758 -11.51 10.72 1.07
CA THR A 758 -10.19 10.28 1.54
C THR A 758 -9.24 11.46 1.36
N GLY A 759 -8.32 11.67 2.29
CA GLY A 759 -7.39 12.79 2.22
C GLY A 759 -7.17 13.48 3.57
N THR A 760 -6.01 13.22 4.16
CA THR A 760 -5.57 13.81 5.42
C THR A 760 -4.23 14.51 5.19
N GLY A 761 -3.97 15.65 5.82
CA GLY A 761 -2.73 16.38 5.55
C GLY A 761 -2.41 17.50 6.52
N VAL A 762 -1.16 17.94 6.46
CA VAL A 762 -0.65 19.12 7.16
C VAL A 762 0.13 19.97 6.18
N PHE A 763 -0.33 21.21 6.00
CA PHE A 763 0.14 22.15 5.00
C PHE A 763 0.65 23.40 5.70
N THR A 764 1.80 23.93 5.28
CA THR A 764 2.45 25.06 5.95
C THR A 764 2.66 26.22 4.98
N GLY A 765 1.58 26.93 4.68
CA GLY A 765 1.60 28.13 3.85
C GLY A 765 2.28 27.91 2.49
N ARG A 766 3.15 28.86 2.11
CA ARG A 766 3.90 28.83 0.84
C ARG A 766 4.91 27.68 0.74
N ASN A 767 5.19 26.93 1.81
CA ASN A 767 6.03 25.73 1.76
C ASN A 767 5.27 24.48 1.30
N GLY A 768 3.94 24.55 1.16
CA GLY A 768 3.10 23.44 0.70
C GLY A 768 2.91 22.34 1.76
N ALA A 769 2.64 21.11 1.32
CA ALA A 769 2.45 19.97 2.23
C ALA A 769 3.75 19.52 2.91
N VAL A 770 3.76 19.56 4.25
CA VAL A 770 4.73 18.82 5.08
C VAL A 770 4.34 17.35 5.13
N PHE A 771 3.04 17.07 5.20
CA PHE A 771 2.48 15.74 5.18
C PHE A 771 1.19 15.69 4.37
N SER A 772 1.02 14.65 3.55
CA SER A 772 -0.29 14.32 2.99
C SER A 772 -0.46 12.82 2.84
N PHE A 773 -1.68 12.36 3.08
CA PHE A 773 -2.10 10.97 2.99
C PHE A 773 -3.35 10.83 2.14
N TYR A 774 -3.34 9.90 1.18
CA TYR A 774 -4.48 9.63 0.30
C TYR A 774 -4.55 8.13 -0.04
N THR A 775 -5.70 7.49 0.19
CA THR A 775 -5.83 6.02 0.03
C THR A 775 -7.22 5.56 -0.39
N GLY A 776 -7.31 4.45 -1.12
CA GLY A 776 -8.57 3.73 -1.36
C GLY A 776 -8.80 2.56 -0.41
N GLU A 777 -7.86 2.26 0.49
CA GLU A 777 -8.03 1.24 1.52
C GLU A 777 -8.77 1.81 2.74
N ALA A 778 -9.69 1.01 3.29
CA ALA A 778 -10.41 1.35 4.52
C ALA A 778 -9.43 1.57 5.68
N THR A 779 -9.28 2.82 6.12
CA THR A 779 -8.19 3.22 7.04
C THR A 779 -8.70 3.91 8.30
N ARG A 780 -8.15 3.53 9.45
CA ARG A 780 -8.20 4.27 10.72
C ARG A 780 -6.77 4.45 11.22
N LYS A 781 -6.22 5.64 11.10
CA LYS A 781 -4.81 5.88 11.45
C LYS A 781 -4.59 7.32 11.87
N ILE A 782 -3.76 7.50 12.90
CA ILE A 782 -3.26 8.79 13.35
C ILE A 782 -1.84 9.00 12.82
N PHE A 783 -1.54 10.22 12.39
CA PHE A 783 -0.23 10.60 11.85
C PHE A 783 0.37 11.75 12.69
N PRO A 784 1.45 11.50 13.46
CA PRO A 784 2.13 12.53 14.23
C PRO A 784 3.03 13.36 13.31
N VAL A 785 2.66 14.60 13.05
CA VAL A 785 3.36 15.52 12.15
C VAL A 785 3.87 16.72 12.94
N ARG A 786 5.14 17.07 12.73
CA ARG A 786 5.74 18.27 13.31
C ARG A 786 5.42 19.49 12.46
N VAL A 787 4.98 20.58 13.09
CA VAL A 787 4.54 21.81 12.42
C VAL A 787 5.33 23.01 12.95
N PRO A 788 5.93 23.85 12.08
CA PRO A 788 6.54 25.12 12.49
C PRO A 788 5.49 26.12 12.95
N LYS A 789 5.77 26.88 14.01
CA LYS A 789 4.95 28.03 14.40
C LYS A 789 5.28 29.22 13.50
N LEU A 790 4.29 29.74 12.77
CA LEU A 790 4.48 30.94 11.95
C LEU A 790 4.48 32.19 12.86
N ARG A 791 5.57 32.96 12.86
CA ARG A 791 5.66 34.23 13.60
C ARG A 791 5.36 35.40 12.66
N SER A 792 4.52 36.33 13.11
CA SER A 792 4.04 37.53 12.39
C SER A 792 5.12 38.43 11.73
N ASN A 793 6.42 38.18 11.92
CA ASN A 793 7.51 39.00 11.38
C ASN A 793 8.56 38.24 10.54
N ASP A 794 8.47 36.91 10.40
CA ASP A 794 9.44 36.10 9.62
C ASP A 794 8.85 35.66 8.27
N ALA A 795 8.49 36.64 7.44
CA ALA A 795 8.28 36.39 6.03
C ALA A 795 9.65 36.16 5.36
N SER A 796 10.14 34.91 5.34
CA SER A 796 10.95 34.34 4.22
C SER A 796 11.80 33.10 4.54
N THR A 797 11.95 32.61 5.79
CA THR A 797 12.87 31.47 6.03
C THR A 797 12.45 30.56 7.19
N SER A 798 11.47 29.67 6.96
CA SER A 798 11.36 28.47 7.80
C SER A 798 12.37 27.43 7.31
N THR A 799 13.44 27.22 8.05
CA THR A 799 14.39 26.12 7.83
C THR A 799 13.65 24.78 7.81
N PRO A 800 14.00 23.83 6.91
CA PRO A 800 13.43 22.49 6.92
C PRO A 800 13.64 21.88 8.32
N ILE A 801 12.55 21.52 9.00
CA ILE A 801 12.67 20.90 10.31
C ILE A 801 13.15 19.47 10.13
N GLU A 802 14.24 19.09 10.82
CA GLU A 802 14.74 17.71 10.80
C GLU A 802 13.69 16.74 11.36
N ASN A 803 13.50 15.62 10.67
CA ASN A 803 12.67 14.52 11.15
C ASN A 803 13.36 13.86 12.35
N ASN A 804 12.77 13.96 13.55
CA ASN A 804 13.18 13.16 14.70
C ASN A 804 12.57 11.75 14.63
N SER A 805 13.09 10.82 15.44
CA SER A 805 12.48 9.51 15.69
C SER A 805 10.99 9.68 16.05
N GLY A 806 10.09 9.17 15.20
CA GLY A 806 8.66 9.05 15.50
C GLY A 806 7.69 10.02 14.80
N THR A 807 8.12 11.14 14.23
CA THR A 807 7.24 12.03 13.43
C THR A 807 7.28 11.68 11.94
N VAL A 808 6.16 11.84 11.24
CA VAL A 808 6.07 11.58 9.80
C VAL A 808 6.12 12.88 8.97
N SER A 809 6.79 12.83 7.83
CA SER A 809 6.76 13.87 6.80
C SER A 809 6.86 13.25 5.41
N GLY A 810 6.25 13.90 4.42
CA GLY A 810 6.17 13.42 3.05
C GLY A 810 4.75 13.09 2.58
N ARG A 811 4.69 12.58 1.34
CA ARG A 811 3.46 12.25 0.62
C ARG A 811 3.29 10.73 0.61
N PHE A 812 2.26 10.23 1.29
CA PHE A 812 2.01 8.80 1.49
C PHE A 812 0.67 8.41 0.89
N GLY A 813 0.62 7.30 0.18
CA GLY A 813 -0.62 6.89 -0.51
C GLY A 813 -0.36 6.09 -1.77
N GLY A 814 -1.35 5.32 -2.20
CA GLY A 814 -1.26 4.62 -3.50
C GLY A 814 -1.99 3.28 -3.67
N ASP A 815 -2.58 2.70 -2.63
CA ASP A 815 -3.29 1.42 -2.76
C ASP A 815 -4.80 1.59 -2.95
N SER A 816 -5.37 0.71 -3.77
CA SER A 816 -6.81 0.68 -4.10
C SER A 816 -7.42 2.01 -4.59
N LEU A 817 -6.61 2.99 -5.01
CA LEU A 817 -7.09 4.27 -5.55
C LEU A 817 -8.12 4.13 -6.69
N PRO A 818 -8.01 3.15 -7.63
CA PRO A 818 -9.03 2.93 -8.65
C PRO A 818 -10.42 2.54 -8.12
N GLN A 819 -10.52 2.15 -6.84
CA GLN A 819 -11.78 1.77 -6.19
C GLN A 819 -12.49 2.96 -5.53
N VAL A 820 -11.82 4.11 -5.40
CA VAL A 820 -12.37 5.32 -4.80
C VAL A 820 -13.37 5.94 -5.77
N ARG A 821 -14.65 6.02 -5.38
CA ARG A 821 -15.71 6.58 -6.22
C ARG A 821 -15.76 8.09 -6.05
N MET A 822 -14.92 8.79 -6.80
CA MET A 822 -14.89 10.25 -6.79
C MET A 822 -16.08 10.83 -7.56
N GLY A 823 -16.49 12.04 -7.16
CA GLY A 823 -17.38 12.85 -7.97
C GLY A 823 -16.68 13.34 -9.24
N THR A 824 -17.40 14.09 -10.07
CA THR A 824 -16.83 14.68 -11.29
C THR A 824 -17.21 16.14 -11.37
N ASP A 825 -16.24 16.97 -11.72
CA ASP A 825 -16.50 18.34 -12.16
C ASP A 825 -17.27 18.37 -13.50
N PHE A 826 -17.48 19.57 -14.06
CA PHE A 826 -18.20 19.80 -15.32
C PHE A 826 -17.26 20.27 -16.46
N PRO A 827 -16.31 19.43 -16.96
CA PRO A 827 -15.42 19.80 -18.06
C PRO A 827 -16.12 20.35 -19.30
N GLY A 828 -17.37 19.94 -19.54
CA GLY A 828 -18.17 20.40 -20.67
C GLY A 828 -18.52 21.89 -20.66
N ARG A 829 -18.36 22.61 -19.54
CA ARG A 829 -18.55 24.07 -19.48
C ARG A 829 -17.26 24.86 -19.71
N PHE A 830 -16.11 24.18 -19.70
CA PHE A 830 -14.82 24.83 -19.87
C PHE A 830 -14.53 25.04 -21.36
N THR A 831 -13.89 26.17 -21.71
CA THR A 831 -13.27 26.28 -23.03
C THR A 831 -11.98 25.48 -22.98
N THR A 832 -11.81 24.47 -23.85
CA THR A 832 -10.63 23.58 -23.81
C THR A 832 -9.97 23.38 -25.16
N VAL A 833 -8.66 23.08 -25.14
CA VAL A 833 -7.88 22.71 -26.32
C VAL A 833 -7.07 21.46 -26.01
N LEU A 834 -7.14 20.44 -26.88
CA LEU A 834 -6.39 19.19 -26.77
C LEU A 834 -4.94 19.38 -27.21
N ILE A 835 -3.99 18.91 -26.40
CA ILE A 835 -2.58 18.84 -26.80
C ILE A 835 -2.40 17.62 -27.72
N ASN A 836 -1.99 17.85 -28.97
CA ASN A 836 -1.83 16.79 -29.96
C ASN A 836 -0.54 15.97 -29.70
N PRO A 837 -0.64 14.66 -29.39
CA PRO A 837 0.52 13.83 -29.12
C PRO A 837 1.33 13.44 -30.36
N ASP A 838 0.76 13.56 -31.58
CA ASP A 838 1.42 13.16 -32.83
C ASP A 838 2.45 14.19 -33.34
N GLN A 839 2.48 15.38 -32.73
CA GLN A 839 3.41 16.44 -33.09
C GLN A 839 4.73 16.27 -32.32
N LYS A 840 5.80 15.93 -33.03
CA LYS A 840 7.16 15.82 -32.45
C LYS A 840 7.65 17.20 -32.01
N LEU A 841 7.98 17.34 -30.72
CA LEU A 841 8.64 18.48 -30.05
C LEU A 841 8.09 19.85 -30.47
N LYS A 842 7.27 20.46 -29.59
CA LYS A 842 6.67 21.76 -29.90
C LYS A 842 6.71 22.69 -28.70
N VAL A 843 7.51 23.74 -28.83
CA VAL A 843 7.31 24.97 -28.07
C VAL A 843 6.15 25.72 -28.72
N PHE A 844 5.10 26.03 -27.97
CA PHE A 844 4.02 26.86 -28.47
C PHE A 844 3.39 27.71 -27.37
N ASN A 845 2.83 28.83 -27.81
CA ASN A 845 2.00 29.69 -26.98
C ASN A 845 0.54 29.52 -27.42
N GLN A 846 -0.37 29.48 -26.46
CA GLN A 846 -1.80 29.37 -26.71
C GLN A 846 -2.55 30.27 -25.75
N THR A 847 -3.49 31.07 -26.25
CA THR A 847 -4.45 31.81 -25.42
C THR A 847 -5.81 31.13 -25.56
N ILE A 848 -6.51 30.92 -24.44
CA ILE A 848 -7.84 30.31 -24.39
C ILE A 848 -8.73 31.24 -23.58
N CYS A 849 -9.89 31.60 -24.13
CA CYS A 849 -10.83 32.50 -23.46
C CYS A 849 -12.18 31.82 -23.24
N ASN A 850 -12.81 32.16 -22.11
CA ASN A 850 -14.19 31.83 -21.79
C ASN A 850 -14.91 33.15 -21.52
N GLY A 851 -15.70 33.61 -22.50
CA GLY A 851 -16.18 35.00 -22.50
C GLY A 851 -15.01 35.99 -22.56
N ASP A 852 -14.98 36.95 -21.65
CA ASP A 852 -13.94 37.98 -21.54
C ASP A 852 -12.73 37.56 -20.69
N PHE A 853 -12.81 36.40 -20.02
CA PHE A 853 -11.71 35.86 -19.22
C PHE A 853 -10.79 35.01 -20.09
N CYS A 854 -9.49 35.34 -20.12
CA CYS A 854 -8.49 34.67 -20.95
C CYS A 854 -7.32 34.13 -20.14
N CYS A 855 -6.84 32.94 -20.52
CA CYS A 855 -5.68 32.27 -19.96
C CYS A 855 -4.61 32.12 -21.04
N ASP A 856 -3.39 32.53 -20.72
CA ASP A 856 -2.21 32.40 -21.58
C ASP A 856 -1.37 31.20 -21.14
N PHE A 857 -1.01 30.35 -22.10
CA PHE A 857 -0.19 29.16 -21.90
C PHE A 857 1.10 29.29 -22.69
N GLN A 858 2.24 29.07 -22.04
CA GLN A 858 3.54 28.88 -22.69
C GLN A 858 4.02 27.47 -22.34
N ILE A 859 4.20 26.63 -23.36
CA ILE A 859 4.40 25.19 -23.19
C ILE A 859 5.58 24.73 -24.02
N ASP A 860 6.48 23.99 -23.39
CA ASP A 860 7.49 23.15 -24.03
C ASP A 860 7.30 21.71 -23.55
N TYR A 861 7.05 20.79 -24.48
CA TYR A 861 6.85 19.39 -24.16
C TYR A 861 7.56 18.46 -25.16
N GLU A 862 7.95 17.29 -24.64
CA GLU A 862 8.56 16.21 -25.40
C GLU A 862 7.64 14.98 -25.42
N VAL A 863 7.49 14.36 -26.59
CA VAL A 863 6.78 13.09 -26.78
C VAL A 863 7.78 11.97 -27.00
N HIS A 864 7.68 10.91 -26.18
CA HIS A 864 8.51 9.72 -26.20
C HIS A 864 7.89 8.63 -27.08
N PRO A 865 8.29 8.48 -28.36
CA PRO A 865 7.55 7.70 -29.36
C PRO A 865 7.54 6.18 -29.11
N ARG A 866 8.38 5.68 -28.20
CA ARG A 866 8.41 4.25 -27.82
C ARG A 866 7.43 3.91 -26.70
N LYS A 867 6.80 4.91 -26.07
CA LYS A 867 5.87 4.70 -24.97
C LYS A 867 4.43 4.74 -25.48
N PRO A 868 3.56 3.81 -25.04
CA PRO A 868 2.16 3.80 -25.44
C PRO A 868 1.41 5.03 -24.88
N ILE A 869 0.41 5.53 -25.60
CA ILE A 869 -0.44 6.65 -25.16
C ILE A 869 -1.66 6.06 -24.44
N TYR A 870 -1.78 6.31 -23.14
CA TYR A 870 -2.92 5.85 -22.31
C TYR A 870 -3.77 6.99 -21.76
N HIS A 871 -3.33 8.23 -21.97
CA HIS A 871 -4.00 9.43 -21.49
C HIS A 871 -3.65 10.60 -22.40
N PHE A 872 -4.38 11.70 -22.26
CA PHE A 872 -4.22 12.94 -23.02
C PHE A 872 -4.24 14.14 -22.08
N TYR A 873 -3.73 15.28 -22.55
CA TYR A 873 -3.76 16.54 -21.80
C TYR A 873 -4.57 17.60 -22.54
N ARG A 874 -5.36 18.38 -21.81
CA ARG A 874 -6.12 19.52 -22.32
C ARG A 874 -5.78 20.79 -21.55
N LEU A 875 -5.60 21.87 -22.29
CA LEU A 875 -5.58 23.23 -21.76
C LEU A 875 -7.02 23.69 -21.54
N MET A 876 -7.27 24.51 -20.52
CA MET A 876 -8.61 25.00 -20.22
C MET A 876 -8.65 26.43 -19.66
N ALA A 877 -9.76 27.11 -19.92
CA ALA A 877 -10.16 28.36 -19.28
C ALA A 877 -11.65 28.31 -18.91
N PHE A 878 -12.01 28.83 -17.73
CA PHE A 878 -13.38 28.95 -17.29
C PHE A 878 -13.55 30.15 -16.35
N ASP A 879 -14.63 30.91 -16.54
CA ASP A 879 -15.06 31.95 -15.61
C ASP A 879 -16.58 31.91 -15.48
N GLY A 880 -17.08 31.75 -14.26
CA GLY A 880 -18.52 31.76 -14.02
C GLY A 880 -18.96 31.04 -12.76
N VAL A 881 -20.28 30.81 -12.67
CA VAL A 881 -20.90 30.15 -11.52
C VAL A 881 -20.78 28.64 -11.62
N ARG A 882 -20.15 28.05 -10.59
CA ARG A 882 -20.13 26.63 -10.29
C ARG A 882 -21.18 26.32 -9.22
N THR A 883 -21.99 25.29 -9.48
CA THR A 883 -22.97 24.77 -8.53
C THR A 883 -22.48 23.46 -7.92
N PHE A 884 -22.45 23.35 -6.60
CA PHE A 884 -22.00 22.18 -5.86
C PHE A 884 -23.17 21.24 -5.58
N GLN A 885 -23.52 20.39 -6.54
CA GLN A 885 -24.61 19.42 -6.45
C GLN A 885 -25.98 20.02 -6.03
N GLY A 886 -26.16 21.33 -6.24
CA GLY A 886 -27.37 22.08 -5.86
C GLY A 886 -27.39 22.61 -4.42
N PHE A 887 -26.34 22.40 -3.63
CA PHE A 887 -26.28 22.86 -2.23
C PHE A 887 -25.75 24.29 -2.08
N ALA A 888 -24.84 24.71 -2.95
CA ALA A 888 -24.34 26.08 -2.99
C ALA A 888 -23.83 26.46 -4.38
N ASP A 889 -23.69 27.76 -4.60
CA ASP A 889 -23.10 28.34 -5.80
C ASP A 889 -21.87 29.18 -5.42
N ALA A 890 -20.78 29.03 -6.17
CA ALA A 890 -19.62 29.90 -6.08
C ALA A 890 -19.21 30.41 -7.46
N HIS A 891 -18.77 31.67 -7.53
CA HIS A 891 -18.16 32.20 -8.73
C HIS A 891 -16.69 31.82 -8.76
N VAL A 892 -16.27 31.08 -9.79
CA VAL A 892 -14.89 30.59 -9.91
C VAL A 892 -14.27 31.01 -11.23
N SER A 893 -12.97 31.27 -11.19
CA SER A 893 -12.16 31.57 -12.38
C SER A 893 -10.98 30.60 -12.40
N ILE A 894 -10.77 29.92 -13.53
CA ILE A 894 -9.88 28.78 -13.64
C ILE A 894 -9.05 28.86 -14.92
N CYS A 895 -7.72 28.74 -14.78
CA CYS A 895 -6.79 28.54 -15.88
C CYS A 895 -5.97 27.29 -15.61
N GLY A 896 -5.84 26.34 -16.55
CA GLY A 896 -4.97 25.21 -16.28
C GLY A 896 -4.88 24.14 -17.34
N VAL A 897 -4.15 23.09 -16.99
CA VAL A 897 -4.01 21.86 -17.75
C VAL A 897 -4.63 20.73 -16.94
N MET A 898 -5.46 19.90 -17.58
CA MET A 898 -6.02 18.68 -17.00
C MET A 898 -5.73 17.46 -17.85
N THR A 899 -5.75 16.31 -17.21
CA THR A 899 -5.61 15.00 -17.86
C THR A 899 -6.96 14.43 -18.25
N CYS A 900 -6.99 13.69 -19.36
CA CYS A 900 -8.13 12.93 -19.86
C CYS A 900 -7.70 11.48 -20.13
N LEU A 901 -8.56 10.50 -19.84
CA LEU A 901 -8.25 9.08 -20.10
C LEU A 901 -8.30 8.73 -21.59
N ASP A 902 -9.01 9.52 -22.38
CA ASP A 902 -9.06 9.42 -23.84
C ASP A 902 -9.19 10.82 -24.48
N GLY A 903 -9.41 10.87 -25.79
CA GLY A 903 -9.58 12.15 -26.51
C GLY A 903 -10.89 12.88 -26.22
N SER A 904 -11.86 12.27 -25.53
CA SER A 904 -13.17 12.86 -25.23
C SER A 904 -13.11 13.83 -24.05
N LEU A 905 -14.07 14.76 -23.98
CA LEU A 905 -14.21 15.66 -22.83
C LEU A 905 -14.75 14.97 -21.58
N ALA A 906 -15.56 13.91 -21.77
CA ALA A 906 -16.17 13.17 -20.67
C ALA A 906 -15.15 12.39 -19.83
N SER A 907 -13.99 12.06 -20.42
CA SER A 907 -12.91 11.37 -19.71
C SER A 907 -11.95 12.32 -18.98
N CYS A 908 -12.11 13.64 -19.14
CA CYS A 908 -11.24 14.64 -18.53
C CYS A 908 -11.57 14.85 -17.06
N GLY A 909 -10.53 15.00 -16.24
CA GLY A 909 -10.67 15.08 -14.78
C GLY A 909 -10.90 13.74 -14.10
N LEU A 910 -11.16 12.64 -14.84
CA LEU A 910 -11.24 11.31 -14.22
C LEU A 910 -9.88 10.86 -13.68
N PRO A 911 -9.87 10.03 -12.62
CA PRO A 911 -8.64 9.48 -12.04
C PRO A 911 -7.72 8.79 -13.06
N ASN A 912 -6.57 9.41 -13.37
CA ASN A 912 -5.55 8.80 -14.23
C ASN A 912 -4.50 8.04 -13.41
N HIS A 913 -4.79 6.78 -13.13
CA HIS A 913 -3.84 5.90 -12.44
C HIS A 913 -2.72 5.37 -13.35
N CYS A 914 -2.83 5.55 -14.67
CA CYS A 914 -1.97 4.92 -15.67
C CYS A 914 -1.30 5.93 -16.60
N ASN A 915 -0.41 6.73 -16.01
CA ASN A 915 0.42 7.66 -16.78
C ASN A 915 1.64 6.93 -17.38
N SER A 916 1.65 6.74 -18.70
CA SER A 916 2.74 6.07 -19.43
C SER A 916 4.03 6.90 -19.54
N ASN A 917 4.04 8.14 -19.06
CA ASN A 917 5.12 9.11 -19.23
C ASN A 917 5.51 9.29 -20.71
N TYR A 918 4.55 9.11 -21.63
CA TYR A 918 4.75 9.33 -23.06
C TYR A 918 4.96 10.82 -23.37
N LEU A 919 4.41 11.72 -22.56
CA LEU A 919 4.57 13.16 -22.68
C LEU A 919 5.21 13.71 -21.41
N THR A 920 6.24 14.53 -21.57
CA THR A 920 6.91 15.27 -20.49
C THR A 920 6.80 16.76 -20.78
N PHE A 921 6.29 17.53 -19.82
CA PHE A 921 6.35 18.99 -19.88
C PHE A 921 7.74 19.41 -19.40
N ASN A 922 8.57 19.92 -20.32
CA ASN A 922 9.88 20.47 -19.98
C ASN A 922 9.73 21.84 -19.31
N SER A 923 8.81 22.65 -19.83
CA SER A 923 8.33 23.86 -19.18
C SER A 923 6.82 24.03 -19.42
N LEU A 924 6.12 24.52 -18.40
CA LEU A 924 4.70 24.85 -18.47
C LEU A 924 4.47 26.10 -17.65
N THR A 925 4.01 27.16 -18.30
CA THR A 925 3.59 28.40 -17.65
C THR A 925 2.13 28.68 -18.00
N VAL A 926 1.33 28.91 -16.96
CA VAL A 926 -0.08 29.29 -17.04
C VAL A 926 -0.21 30.69 -16.46
N ARG A 927 -0.82 31.61 -17.21
CA ARG A 927 -1.10 32.98 -16.77
C ARG A 927 -2.56 33.36 -16.99
N GLY A 928 -3.08 34.24 -16.16
CA GLY A 928 -4.42 34.82 -16.31
C GLY A 928 -4.57 36.12 -15.55
N ASP A 929 -5.53 36.93 -15.96
CA ASP A 929 -5.87 38.20 -15.31
C ASP A 929 -7.15 38.02 -14.48
N PHE A 930 -6.98 37.95 -13.16
CA PHE A 930 -8.04 37.70 -12.18
C PHE A 930 -8.51 39.01 -11.54
N ILE A 931 -9.67 38.97 -10.90
CA ILE A 931 -10.13 40.07 -10.03
C ILE A 931 -9.20 40.11 -8.80
N ALA A 932 -8.81 41.30 -8.35
CA ALA A 932 -7.92 41.44 -7.20
C ALA A 932 -8.69 41.35 -5.88
N ASN A 933 -9.65 42.25 -5.67
CA ASN A 933 -10.41 42.34 -4.44
C ASN A 933 -11.47 41.25 -4.33
N GLY A 934 -11.49 40.55 -3.19
CA GLY A 934 -12.47 39.52 -2.86
C GLY A 934 -12.21 38.17 -3.55
N SER A 935 -11.09 38.00 -4.23
CA SER A 935 -10.72 36.74 -4.89
C SER A 935 -9.59 36.02 -4.15
N LEU A 936 -9.86 34.79 -3.71
CA LEU A 936 -8.82 33.86 -3.25
C LEU A 936 -8.30 33.06 -4.44
N VAL A 937 -7.14 33.47 -4.96
CA VAL A 937 -6.45 32.83 -6.09
C VAL A 937 -5.34 31.92 -5.57
N MET A 938 -5.33 30.66 -6.00
CA MET A 938 -4.45 29.63 -5.47
C MET A 938 -3.82 28.80 -6.58
N PRO A 939 -2.59 28.28 -6.41
CA PRO A 939 -2.08 27.22 -7.27
C PRO A 939 -2.81 25.92 -6.93
N SER A 940 -3.41 25.29 -7.93
CA SER A 940 -4.03 23.98 -7.81
C SER A 940 -3.28 22.99 -8.69
N THR A 941 -2.48 22.15 -8.03
CA THR A 941 -1.62 21.17 -8.70
C THR A 941 -1.88 19.78 -8.15
N LEU A 942 -1.81 18.77 -9.02
CA LEU A 942 -2.08 17.39 -8.67
C LEU A 942 -1.24 16.46 -9.54
N ASP A 943 -0.58 15.49 -8.92
CA ASP A 943 0.09 14.39 -9.59
C ASP A 943 -0.85 13.20 -9.82
N ASN A 944 -0.36 12.20 -10.54
CA ASN A 944 -1.14 10.98 -10.84
C ASN A 944 -1.32 10.03 -9.63
N LYS A 945 -0.83 10.40 -8.46
CA LYS A 945 -1.04 9.72 -7.17
C LYS A 945 -1.98 10.52 -6.25
N PHE A 946 -2.62 11.57 -6.76
CA PHE A 946 -3.52 12.44 -5.99
C PHE A 946 -2.82 13.23 -4.87
N HIS A 947 -1.53 13.54 -5.03
CA HIS A 947 -0.84 14.50 -4.18
C HIS A 947 -0.58 15.81 -4.94
N SER A 948 -0.64 16.93 -4.24
CA SER A 948 -0.16 18.19 -4.79
C SER A 948 1.34 18.16 -5.00
N LEU A 949 1.80 18.93 -6.00
CA LEU A 949 3.22 19.06 -6.28
C LEU A 949 3.94 19.73 -5.11
N ASP A 950 5.22 19.41 -4.94
CA ASP A 950 6.04 20.09 -3.95
C ASP A 950 6.13 21.58 -4.31
N ALA A 951 6.03 22.46 -3.32
CA ALA A 951 6.08 23.91 -3.53
C ALA A 951 7.38 24.35 -4.22
N LYS A 952 8.48 23.58 -4.07
CA LYS A 952 9.74 23.83 -4.81
C LYS A 952 9.68 23.50 -6.30
N ASP A 953 8.71 22.69 -6.72
CA ASP A 953 8.58 22.21 -8.11
C ASP A 953 7.80 23.18 -9.01
N TYR A 954 7.26 24.25 -8.44
CA TYR A 954 6.60 25.32 -9.18
C TYR A 954 6.89 26.70 -8.57
N GLN A 955 6.54 27.73 -9.31
CA GLN A 955 6.61 29.11 -8.90
C GLN A 955 5.24 29.75 -9.12
N PHE A 956 4.75 30.48 -8.12
CA PHE A 956 3.44 31.14 -8.15
C PHE A 956 3.60 32.62 -7.77
N TYR A 957 3.29 33.51 -8.72
CA TYR A 957 3.46 34.96 -8.56
C TYR A 957 2.17 35.71 -8.86
N SER A 958 1.99 36.83 -8.17
CA SER A 958 0.90 37.78 -8.42
C SER A 958 1.46 39.19 -8.59
N THR A 959 0.94 39.94 -9.56
CA THR A 959 1.12 41.38 -9.66
C THR A 959 -0.24 42.05 -9.59
N VAL A 960 -0.47 42.85 -8.54
CA VAL A 960 -1.75 43.50 -8.29
C VAL A 960 -1.77 44.93 -8.86
N ASP A 961 -2.78 45.24 -9.64
CA ASP A 961 -3.14 46.56 -10.15
C ASP A 961 -4.37 47.07 -9.38
N TYR A 962 -4.12 47.62 -8.18
CA TYR A 962 -5.16 48.11 -7.28
C TYR A 962 -6.13 49.11 -7.93
N PRO A 963 -5.69 50.11 -8.74
CA PRO A 963 -6.60 51.04 -9.41
C PRO A 963 -7.65 50.39 -10.33
N ASN A 964 -7.31 49.27 -10.96
CA ASN A 964 -8.18 48.59 -11.92
C ASN A 964 -8.86 47.33 -11.36
N ASP A 965 -8.63 47.02 -10.08
CA ASP A 965 -9.12 45.82 -9.40
C ASP A 965 -8.76 44.51 -10.15
N ARG A 966 -7.51 44.46 -10.64
CA ARG A 966 -6.98 43.31 -11.39
C ARG A 966 -5.71 42.80 -10.75
N GLN A 967 -5.52 41.49 -10.79
CA GLN A 967 -4.25 40.86 -10.45
C GLN A 967 -3.85 39.88 -11.55
N ARG A 968 -2.61 40.01 -12.02
CA ARG A 968 -2.04 39.10 -13.01
C ARG A 968 -1.31 37.98 -12.28
N ILE A 969 -1.75 36.75 -12.51
CA ILE A 969 -1.20 35.56 -11.86
C ILE A 969 -0.37 34.77 -12.86
N SER A 970 0.78 34.27 -12.41
CA SER A 970 1.64 33.36 -13.17
C SER A 970 1.97 32.14 -12.34
N LEU A 971 1.67 30.95 -12.88
CA LEU A 971 2.07 29.66 -12.33
C LEU A 971 3.00 28.96 -13.31
N THR A 972 4.22 28.68 -12.91
CA THR A 972 5.28 28.14 -13.77
C THR A 972 5.90 26.89 -13.13
N LEU A 973 6.11 25.82 -13.90
CA LEU A 973 6.90 24.68 -13.45
C LEU A 973 8.37 25.06 -13.28
N SER A 974 8.98 24.67 -12.16
CA SER A 974 10.40 24.84 -11.87
C SER A 974 11.26 23.68 -12.39
N ARG A 975 10.64 22.54 -12.72
CA ARG A 975 11.30 21.35 -13.27
C ARG A 975 10.41 20.61 -14.24
N ALA A 976 11.01 19.75 -15.06
CA ALA A 976 10.28 18.91 -15.99
C ALA A 976 9.36 17.90 -15.28
N MET A 977 8.13 17.74 -15.76
CA MET A 977 7.11 16.87 -15.16
C MET A 977 6.38 16.03 -16.20
N SER A 978 6.30 14.72 -15.97
CA SER A 978 5.56 13.78 -16.84
C SER A 978 4.28 13.22 -16.19
N LYS A 979 4.17 13.33 -14.87
CA LYS A 979 3.13 12.70 -14.03
C LYS A 979 2.09 13.70 -13.51
N LEU A 980 1.73 14.68 -14.33
CA LEU A 980 0.70 15.65 -13.96
C LEU A 980 -0.68 15.03 -14.15
N GLN A 981 -1.57 15.27 -13.19
CA GLN A 981 -2.99 15.08 -13.35
C GLN A 981 -3.68 16.42 -13.58
N THR A 982 -3.28 17.44 -12.83
CA THR A 982 -3.74 18.83 -12.99
C THR A 982 -2.63 19.81 -12.65
N PHE A 983 -2.56 20.91 -13.41
CA PHE A 983 -1.66 22.03 -13.14
C PHE A 983 -2.35 23.33 -13.56
N GLY A 984 -2.83 24.10 -12.59
CA GLY A 984 -3.59 25.31 -12.89
C GLY A 984 -3.72 26.28 -11.73
N ILE A 985 -4.31 27.43 -12.03
CA ILE A 985 -4.67 28.49 -11.11
C ILE A 985 -6.17 28.38 -10.90
N TYR A 986 -6.58 28.31 -9.63
CA TYR A 986 -7.99 28.21 -9.24
C TYR A 986 -8.34 29.38 -8.32
N ALA A 987 -9.38 30.13 -8.68
CA ALA A 987 -9.83 31.28 -7.90
C ALA A 987 -11.28 31.13 -7.44
N PHE A 988 -11.54 31.40 -6.16
CA PHE A 988 -12.88 31.67 -5.63
C PHE A 988 -13.09 33.17 -5.55
N ASN A 989 -14.16 33.67 -6.18
CA ASN A 989 -14.48 35.10 -6.23
C ASN A 989 -15.66 35.38 -5.29
N HIS A 990 -15.36 35.94 -4.11
CA HIS A 990 -16.35 36.28 -3.10
C HIS A 990 -16.90 37.67 -3.35
N LYS A 991 -18.22 37.78 -3.49
CA LYS A 991 -18.89 39.07 -3.59
C LYS A 991 -18.96 39.72 -2.21
N ASN A 992 -18.78 41.04 -2.16
CA ASN A 992 -18.95 41.86 -0.95
C ASN A 992 -18.01 41.51 0.22
N PHE A 993 -16.85 40.93 -0.05
CA PHE A 993 -15.84 40.66 0.98
C PHE A 993 -14.50 41.24 0.54
N ASP A 994 -14.04 42.29 1.22
CA ASP A 994 -12.77 42.91 0.88
C ASP A 994 -11.60 42.04 1.34
N TYR A 995 -10.84 41.51 0.37
CA TYR A 995 -9.71 40.63 0.60
C TYR A 995 -8.69 40.73 -0.53
N PHE A 996 -7.43 40.91 -0.17
CA PHE A 996 -6.31 40.87 -1.09
C PHE A 996 -5.34 39.80 -0.61
N ILE A 997 -4.85 38.99 -1.53
CA ILE A 997 -3.85 37.96 -1.24
C ILE A 997 -2.55 38.66 -0.84
N PRO A 998 -1.81 38.18 0.18
CA PRO A 998 -0.49 38.71 0.49
C PRO A 998 0.44 38.67 -0.73
N ASP A 999 1.17 39.77 -0.99
CA ASP A 999 2.06 39.91 -2.16
C ASP A 999 3.06 38.75 -2.23
N ALA A 1000 2.96 37.93 -3.29
CA ALA A 1000 3.96 36.91 -3.60
C ALA A 1000 5.07 37.56 -4.44
N ALA A 1001 6.15 38.00 -3.78
CA ALA A 1001 7.28 38.63 -4.47
C ALA A 1001 7.99 37.64 -5.42
N PRO A 1002 8.48 38.09 -6.59
CA PRO A 1002 9.37 37.28 -7.42
C PRO A 1002 10.67 36.96 -6.64
N PRO A 1003 11.30 35.80 -6.83
CA PRO A 1003 12.63 35.55 -6.31
C PRO A 1003 13.54 36.64 -6.85
N GLN A 1004 14.36 37.22 -5.97
CA GLN A 1004 15.44 38.11 -6.40
C GLN A 1004 16.25 37.34 -7.45
N GLU A 1005 16.24 37.82 -8.70
CA GLU A 1005 17.28 37.45 -9.65
C GLU A 1005 18.62 37.74 -8.95
N ASP A 1006 19.51 36.75 -8.89
CA ASP A 1006 20.90 36.98 -8.54
C ASP A 1006 21.46 38.00 -9.55
N ILE A 1007 21.38 39.27 -9.19
CA ILE A 1007 22.13 40.35 -9.84
C ILE A 1007 23.58 40.16 -9.40
N ASN A 1008 24.24 39.17 -9.99
CA ASN A 1008 25.69 39.09 -10.07
C ASN A 1008 26.07 39.01 -11.55
N MET A 1009 25.79 40.10 -12.26
CA MET A 1009 26.63 40.57 -13.36
C MET A 1009 27.49 41.73 -12.85
N ALA A 1010 28.70 41.39 -12.41
CA ALA A 1010 29.91 42.21 -12.50
C ALA A 1010 31.13 41.29 -12.39
#